data_AF-M7WUV5-F1
#
_entry.id   AF-M7WUV5-F1
#
_cell.length_a   1.000
_cell.length_b   1.000
_cell.length_c   1.000
_cell.angle_alpha   90.00
_cell.angle_beta   90.00
_cell.angle_gamma   90.00
#
_symmetry.space_group_name_H-M   'P 1'
#
loop_
_entity.id
_entity.type
_entity.pdbx_description
1 polymer ?
#
loop_
_entity_poly.entity_id
_entity_poly.type
_entity_poly.pdbx_seq_one_letter_code
_entity_poly.pdbx_strand_id
1 'polypeptide(L)'
;MNQRKQLELNYLMNVVLFFPTYRDIYRFIKVNHKCLDTIKGLKTNPMFYSSESFVSFFKRFQTDTFEVCGIYFCYNEWFERARCIKSPYFHPLIGYQEKILNVLPKIVSLDLCSDDTISDTINFFIKYAHRFTKLQSITGSIENLIKFFKQYTNNGENMFIQFPRLIFTSTSNNNFLQLNDQTIDLVNELTRYIRQNGETRIIVLFNTHTSNADLIKRMKGIEYRHRGFINNPTPYCLENYCSFDGSFLIQNTIEINQFNIIINKAYSNSEIISGIPGKSLLINPNQNIAPWSIPESVKKVSLQYISSEIENNMVSLSLISNNLKTLKITECKYLRFKTPFPSLEHLIIHICDYISFEMIDDMFLSLISITISSSYNISLSVSSPKLEEILLFFNEEINICGKVPSSFSKLFIRQSKNCKLPEISFKTLNLLIEESPHLEFLNKSNQRISPMKYEGLSVEQSEQLCNLLLYLPSELSINEMLNPSNHFIFRRFYSVSKSLKIVDNRVIKTEDFVDDNYQFYSQKFYVKNNKNLKMKVYDSKNELHEIPASIRYFELTVSGYNVISIGIMGVGIYPFEGSRHLGWDQGSIGFHSDCGDLFNEGKASEYGIPFGLNEDEVHIVGCGFDTINSQVFFTLDGKKYPSINVRWTDITAGFTVTDMDWIEINYGQNPFSFDLYQYYVQNQRFCIIV
;
A
#
# COMPACT_ATOMS: atom_id res chain seq x y z
N MET A 1 27.46 0.50 46.66
CA MET A 1 26.96 1.83 46.20
C MET A 1 26.59 1.68 44.73
N ASN A 2 25.34 1.28 44.44
CA ASN A 2 24.89 1.05 43.06
C ASN A 2 24.62 2.40 42.39
N GLN A 3 25.52 2.85 41.51
CA GLN A 3 25.18 3.89 40.54
C GLN A 3 24.06 3.35 39.65
N ARG A 4 22.81 3.72 39.96
CA ARG A 4 21.70 3.60 39.00
C ARG A 4 22.11 4.39 37.77
N LYS A 5 22.44 3.72 36.66
CA LYS A 5 22.61 4.34 35.35
C LYS A 5 21.32 5.12 35.05
N GLN A 6 21.34 6.43 35.25
CA GLN A 6 20.24 7.29 34.85
C GLN A 6 20.29 7.38 33.33
N LEU A 7 19.20 7.00 32.65
CA LEU A 7 19.03 7.34 31.25
C LEU A 7 19.03 8.87 31.12
N GLU A 8 20.03 9.39 30.40
CA GLU A 8 20.15 10.82 30.14
C GLU A 8 19.09 11.27 29.14
N LEU A 9 18.65 12.52 29.29
CA LEU A 9 17.62 13.16 28.48
C LEU A 9 17.88 13.02 26.97
N ASN A 10 19.15 13.12 26.56
CA ASN A 10 19.59 13.03 25.16
C ASN A 10 19.31 11.65 24.54
N TYR A 11 19.45 10.56 25.30
CA TYR A 11 19.13 9.22 24.79
C TYR A 11 17.63 9.05 24.58
N LEU A 12 16.82 9.57 25.50
CA LEU A 12 15.37 9.54 25.38
C LEU A 12 14.88 10.39 24.21
N MET A 13 15.51 11.54 23.94
CA MET A 13 15.20 12.37 22.77
C MET A 13 15.41 11.60 21.47
N ASN A 14 16.52 10.88 21.34
CA ASN A 14 16.80 10.08 20.15
C ASN A 14 15.77 8.97 19.93
N VAL A 15 15.19 8.41 20.99
CA VAL A 15 14.12 7.41 20.89
C VAL A 15 12.80 8.07 20.46
N VAL A 16 12.43 9.16 21.16
CA VAL A 16 11.16 9.88 20.94
C VAL A 16 11.03 10.43 19.52
N LEU A 17 12.14 10.81 18.87
CA LEU A 17 12.11 11.28 17.48
C LEU A 17 11.51 10.25 16.51
N PHE A 18 11.59 8.96 16.82
CA PHE A 18 11.05 7.88 16.01
C PHE A 18 9.66 7.41 16.48
N PHE A 19 8.98 8.15 17.35
CA PHE A 19 7.60 7.85 17.70
C PHE A 19 6.66 8.22 16.55
N PRO A 20 5.95 7.24 15.97
CA PRO A 20 5.14 7.45 14.77
C PRO A 20 3.82 8.16 15.05
N THR A 21 3.32 8.13 16.30
CA THR A 21 2.02 8.71 16.64
C THR A 21 2.06 9.60 17.89
N TYR A 22 1.06 10.48 18.01
CA TYR A 22 0.84 11.21 19.28
C TYR A 22 0.52 10.27 20.43
N ARG A 23 -0.07 9.11 20.16
CA ARG A 23 -0.39 8.10 21.17
C ARG A 23 0.85 7.54 21.84
N ASP A 24 1.93 7.33 21.09
CA ASP A 24 3.22 6.91 21.64
C ASP A 24 3.78 7.98 22.58
N ILE A 25 3.69 9.25 22.19
CA ILE A 25 4.06 10.38 23.04
C ILE A 25 3.23 10.40 24.31
N TYR A 26 1.91 10.25 24.18
CA TYR A 26 0.98 10.27 25.32
C TYR A 26 1.25 9.14 26.32
N ARG A 27 1.48 7.92 25.83
CA ARG A 27 1.88 6.78 26.66
C ARG A 27 3.25 7.00 27.31
N PHE A 28 4.20 7.54 26.56
CA PHE A 28 5.55 7.82 27.05
C PHE A 28 5.56 8.87 28.17
N ILE A 29 4.84 9.98 28.04
CA ILE A 29 4.80 11.02 29.09
C ILE A 29 4.08 10.53 30.37
N LYS A 30 3.23 9.51 30.28
CA LYS A 30 2.60 8.87 31.45
C LYS A 30 3.58 8.02 32.26
N VAL A 31 4.72 7.61 31.71
CA VAL A 31 5.68 6.74 32.41
C VAL A 31 6.29 7.45 33.63
N ASN A 32 6.79 8.69 33.47
CA ASN A 32 7.26 9.53 34.57
C ASN A 32 7.53 10.99 34.09
N HIS A 33 7.84 11.88 35.05
CA HIS A 33 8.12 13.30 34.76
C HIS A 33 9.32 13.55 33.82
N LYS A 34 10.36 12.70 33.83
CA LYS A 34 11.51 12.88 32.91
C LYS A 34 11.08 12.67 31.46
N CYS A 35 10.16 11.76 31.19
CA CYS A 35 9.60 11.56 29.86
C CYS A 35 8.86 12.81 29.37
N LEU A 36 8.08 13.46 30.23
CA LEU A 36 7.45 14.75 29.90
C LEU A 36 8.48 15.86 29.63
N ASP A 37 9.52 15.93 30.46
CA ASP A 37 10.60 16.92 30.28
C ASP A 37 11.39 16.68 28.98
N THR A 38 11.58 15.40 28.58
CA THR A 38 12.16 15.04 27.28
C THR A 38 11.35 15.62 26.14
N ILE A 39 10.01 15.50 26.15
CA ILE A 39 9.16 16.07 25.09
C ILE A 39 9.26 17.59 25.06
N LYS A 40 9.19 18.25 26.23
CA LYS A 40 9.32 19.71 26.34
C LYS A 40 10.70 20.21 25.86
N GLY A 41 11.74 19.41 26.05
CA GLY A 41 13.10 19.72 25.65
C GLY A 41 13.43 19.45 24.18
N LEU A 42 12.60 18.69 23.44
CA LEU A 42 12.94 18.16 22.11
C LEU A 42 13.14 19.26 21.05
N LYS A 43 12.48 20.42 21.23
CA LYS A 43 12.50 21.59 20.32
C LYS A 43 12.07 21.32 18.86
N THR A 44 11.73 20.08 18.51
CA THR A 44 11.14 19.64 17.25
C THR A 44 10.03 18.64 17.53
N ASN A 45 9.16 18.38 16.55
CA ASN A 45 8.24 17.25 16.62
C ASN A 45 8.94 15.93 16.25
N PRO A 46 8.44 14.78 16.76
CA PRO A 46 8.74 13.45 16.24
C PRO A 46 8.35 13.26 14.77
N MET A 47 8.85 12.18 14.18
CA MET A 47 8.52 11.73 12.82
C MET A 47 7.12 11.10 12.77
N PHE A 48 6.07 11.91 12.97
CA PHE A 48 4.71 11.41 12.93
C PHE A 48 4.26 11.02 11.53
N TYR A 49 3.38 10.01 11.45
CA TYR A 49 2.84 9.50 10.18
C TYR A 49 1.42 9.99 9.85
N SER A 50 0.76 10.71 10.77
CA SER A 50 -0.59 11.25 10.54
C SER A 50 -0.69 12.74 10.86
N SER A 51 -1.49 13.47 10.08
CA SER A 51 -1.78 14.90 10.31
C SER A 51 -2.41 15.13 11.69
N GLU A 52 -3.17 14.17 12.17
CA GLU A 52 -3.79 14.19 13.50
C GLU A 52 -2.75 14.17 14.62
N SER A 53 -1.70 13.37 14.50
CA SER A 53 -0.63 13.31 15.51
C SER A 53 0.06 14.67 15.64
N PHE A 54 0.28 15.36 14.52
CA PHE A 54 0.72 16.75 14.53
C PHE A 54 -0.28 17.64 15.26
N VAL A 55 -1.56 17.57 14.91
CA VAL A 55 -2.61 18.39 15.54
C VAL A 55 -2.66 18.21 17.05
N SER A 56 -2.67 16.97 17.51
CA SER A 56 -2.73 16.62 18.92
C SER A 56 -1.47 17.03 19.69
N PHE A 57 -0.31 16.92 19.05
CA PHE A 57 0.97 17.33 19.62
C PHE A 57 1.06 18.86 19.78
N PHE A 58 0.81 19.61 18.71
CA PHE A 58 0.96 21.08 18.71
C PHE A 58 -0.13 21.83 19.50
N LYS A 59 -1.28 21.19 19.76
CA LYS A 59 -2.25 21.70 20.76
C LYS A 59 -1.68 21.73 22.18
N ARG A 60 -0.64 20.95 22.49
CA ARG A 60 -0.16 20.70 23.86
C ARG A 60 1.31 21.03 24.07
N PHE A 61 2.12 21.00 23.02
CA PHE A 61 3.55 21.25 23.05
C PHE A 61 3.95 22.33 22.07
N GLN A 62 4.91 23.15 22.47
CA GLN A 62 5.50 24.18 21.63
C GLN A 62 6.89 23.74 21.16
N THR A 63 7.16 23.82 19.87
CA THR A 63 8.47 23.52 19.29
C THR A 63 9.02 24.70 18.51
N ASP A 64 10.34 24.72 18.36
CA ASP A 64 11.02 25.73 17.56
C ASP A 64 11.07 25.30 16.09
N THR A 65 11.21 23.99 15.85
CA THR A 65 11.26 23.38 14.52
C THR A 65 10.01 22.56 14.26
N PHE A 66 9.46 22.73 13.07
CA PHE A 66 8.41 21.90 12.51
C PHE A 66 9.01 21.04 11.39
N GLU A 67 9.02 19.73 11.58
CA GLU A 67 9.48 18.72 10.61
C GLU A 67 8.26 18.07 9.96
N VAL A 68 8.03 18.34 8.67
CA VAL A 68 6.93 17.75 7.89
C VAL A 68 7.41 16.46 7.23
N CYS A 69 6.87 15.33 7.66
CA CYS A 69 7.31 13.98 7.25
C CYS A 69 6.54 13.45 6.04
N GLY A 70 6.40 14.24 4.97
CA GLY A 70 5.66 13.78 3.77
C GLY A 70 4.13 13.81 3.90
N ILE A 71 3.60 14.53 4.90
CA ILE A 71 2.16 14.65 5.14
C ILE A 71 1.63 15.97 4.56
N TYR A 72 0.48 15.91 3.90
CA TYR A 72 -0.24 17.08 3.40
C TYR A 72 -1.01 17.77 4.52
N PHE A 73 -0.88 19.09 4.62
CA PHE A 73 -1.51 19.88 5.67
C PHE A 73 -2.32 21.06 5.12
N CYS A 74 -3.54 21.22 5.65
CA CYS A 74 -4.18 22.53 5.67
C CYS A 74 -3.30 23.50 6.48
N TYR A 75 -3.25 24.76 6.06
CA TYR A 75 -2.53 25.77 6.81
C TYR A 75 -3.05 25.87 8.25
N ASN A 76 -2.14 26.00 9.22
CA ASN A 76 -2.45 26.19 10.63
C ASN A 76 -1.58 27.30 11.24
N GLU A 77 -2.10 27.97 12.26
CA GLU A 77 -1.42 29.07 12.97
C GLU A 77 -0.07 28.65 13.59
N TRP A 78 0.15 27.35 13.84
CA TRP A 78 1.41 26.88 14.40
C TRP A 78 2.61 27.10 13.46
N PHE A 79 2.40 27.16 12.14
CA PHE A 79 3.45 27.54 11.19
C PHE A 79 3.92 28.98 11.42
N GLU A 80 3.05 29.87 11.90
CA GLU A 80 3.42 31.23 12.28
C GLU A 80 4.25 31.25 13.58
N ARG A 81 4.05 30.28 14.46
CA ARG A 81 4.79 30.19 15.74
C ARG A 81 6.14 29.49 15.58
N ALA A 82 6.27 28.61 14.60
CA ALA A 82 7.52 27.92 14.30
C ALA A 82 8.64 28.92 13.97
N ARG A 83 9.84 28.65 14.47
CA ARG A 83 11.06 29.40 14.12
C ARG A 83 11.67 28.85 12.83
N CYS A 84 11.50 27.55 12.60
CA CYS A 84 12.08 26.78 11.53
C CYS A 84 11.02 25.80 11.01
N ILE A 85 10.86 25.69 9.69
CA ILE A 85 9.96 24.75 9.04
C ILE A 85 10.77 23.94 8.03
N LYS A 86 10.58 22.62 8.01
CA LYS A 86 11.25 21.71 7.11
C LYS A 86 10.25 20.96 6.24
N SER A 87 10.48 21.01 4.93
CA SER A 87 9.80 20.28 3.87
C SER A 87 8.27 20.35 3.89
N PRO A 88 7.65 21.55 4.00
CA PRO A 88 6.20 21.64 4.14
C PRO A 88 5.44 21.32 2.85
N TYR A 89 4.41 20.49 2.98
CA TYR A 89 3.42 20.22 1.94
C TYR A 89 2.07 20.83 2.33
N PHE A 90 1.84 22.09 1.95
CA PHE A 90 0.54 22.74 2.15
C PHE A 90 -0.47 22.18 1.14
N HIS A 91 -1.64 21.72 1.60
CA HIS A 91 -2.75 21.36 0.74
C HIS A 91 -4.08 21.40 1.54
N PRO A 92 -5.13 22.08 1.04
CA PRO A 92 -5.16 22.92 -0.16
C PRO A 92 -4.56 24.32 0.09
N LEU A 93 -4.09 24.99 -0.97
CA LEU A 93 -3.60 26.38 -0.90
C LEU A 93 -4.71 27.44 -0.84
N ILE A 94 -5.89 27.12 -1.39
CA ILE A 94 -6.96 28.09 -1.60
C ILE A 94 -7.43 28.63 -0.24
N GLY A 95 -7.40 29.95 -0.09
CA GLY A 95 -7.81 30.64 1.14
C GLY A 95 -6.66 30.90 2.13
N TYR A 96 -5.46 30.37 1.88
CA TYR A 96 -4.31 30.47 2.79
C TYR A 96 -3.07 31.11 2.17
N GLN A 97 -3.12 31.58 0.92
CA GLN A 97 -1.95 32.03 0.17
C GLN A 97 -1.17 33.13 0.90
N GLU A 98 -1.84 34.18 1.39
CA GLU A 98 -1.17 35.27 2.10
C GLU A 98 -0.50 34.81 3.40
N LYS A 99 -1.16 33.91 4.14
CA LYS A 99 -0.61 33.36 5.37
C LYS A 99 0.62 32.49 5.10
N ILE A 100 0.60 31.72 4.01
CA ILE A 100 1.75 30.92 3.58
C ILE A 100 2.92 31.83 3.15
N LEU A 101 2.67 32.94 2.45
CA LEU A 101 3.72 33.90 2.07
C LEU A 101 4.52 34.43 3.27
N ASN A 102 3.86 34.58 4.42
CA ASN A 102 4.49 35.08 5.63
C ASN A 102 5.42 34.07 6.31
N VAL A 103 5.25 32.77 6.03
CA VAL A 103 6.08 31.71 6.64
C VAL A 103 7.22 31.22 5.74
N LEU A 104 7.21 31.53 4.43
CA LEU A 104 8.30 31.15 3.51
C LEU A 104 9.73 31.49 4.01
N PRO A 105 9.98 32.67 4.64
CA PRO A 105 11.31 33.01 5.18
C PRO A 105 11.78 32.11 6.33
N LYS A 106 10.90 31.28 6.90
CA LYS A 106 11.19 30.33 7.99
C LYS A 106 11.49 28.92 7.50
N ILE A 107 11.25 28.66 6.21
CA ILE A 107 11.48 27.35 5.60
C ILE A 107 12.98 27.15 5.38
N VAL A 108 13.52 26.05 5.92
CA VAL A 108 14.94 25.69 5.80
C VAL A 108 15.20 24.49 4.90
N SER A 109 14.19 23.67 4.64
CA SER A 109 14.26 22.62 3.63
C SER A 109 12.99 22.60 2.80
N LEU A 110 13.10 22.24 1.54
CA LEU A 110 12.00 22.19 0.60
C LEU A 110 12.09 20.92 -0.25
N ASP A 111 10.94 20.32 -0.56
CA ASP A 111 10.85 19.24 -1.53
C ASP A 111 9.84 19.64 -2.62
N LEU A 112 10.30 19.61 -3.86
CA LEU A 112 9.57 19.94 -5.09
C LEU A 112 9.40 18.72 -6.00
N CYS A 113 9.45 17.50 -5.44
CA CYS A 113 9.03 16.32 -6.17
C CYS A 113 7.51 16.40 -6.41
N SER A 114 7.10 16.38 -7.68
CA SER A 114 5.70 16.46 -8.06
C SER A 114 4.96 15.16 -7.83
N ASP A 115 3.80 15.25 -7.18
CA ASP A 115 2.67 14.35 -7.38
C ASP A 115 1.44 15.18 -7.81
N ASP A 116 0.40 14.51 -8.31
CA ASP A 116 -0.80 15.19 -8.83
C ASP A 116 -1.56 15.99 -7.76
N THR A 117 -1.32 15.73 -6.47
CA THR A 117 -2.02 16.36 -5.36
C THR A 117 -1.41 17.71 -4.97
N ILE A 118 -0.11 17.94 -5.14
CA ILE A 118 0.58 19.17 -4.68
C ILE A 118 1.09 20.09 -5.80
N SER A 119 0.68 19.86 -7.04
CA SER A 119 1.11 20.68 -8.18
C SER A 119 0.91 22.19 -7.93
N ASP A 120 -0.22 22.59 -7.35
CA ASP A 120 -0.50 23.99 -7.02
C ASP A 120 0.49 24.55 -5.99
N THR A 121 0.83 23.76 -4.97
CA THR A 121 1.77 24.12 -3.90
C THR A 121 3.19 24.29 -4.41
N ILE A 122 3.64 23.38 -5.28
CA ILE A 122 4.93 23.47 -5.95
C ILE A 122 4.98 24.73 -6.82
N ASN A 123 3.95 24.96 -7.64
CA ASN A 123 3.86 26.15 -8.50
C ASN A 123 3.88 27.45 -7.69
N PHE A 124 3.21 27.47 -6.53
CA PHE A 124 3.23 28.58 -5.60
C PHE A 124 4.64 28.82 -5.03
N PHE A 125 5.32 27.78 -4.55
CA PHE A 125 6.68 27.92 -4.03
C PHE A 125 7.67 28.40 -5.10
N ILE A 126 7.58 27.90 -6.32
CA ILE A 126 8.37 28.36 -7.46
C ILE A 126 8.11 29.85 -7.73
N LYS A 127 6.84 30.26 -7.80
CA LYS A 127 6.45 31.66 -8.05
C LYS A 127 7.03 32.63 -7.02
N TYR A 128 7.15 32.20 -5.77
CA TYR A 128 7.65 33.02 -4.66
C TYR A 128 9.04 32.60 -4.16
N ALA A 129 9.86 31.98 -5.01
CA ALA A 129 11.18 31.46 -4.65
C ALA A 129 12.07 32.53 -3.96
N HIS A 130 12.04 33.79 -4.42
CA HIS A 130 12.80 34.90 -3.84
C HIS A 130 12.50 35.19 -2.35
N ARG A 131 11.39 34.64 -1.79
CA ARG A 131 11.00 34.83 -0.38
C ARG A 131 11.67 33.84 0.57
N PHE A 132 12.35 32.81 0.06
CA PHE A 132 13.04 31.81 0.86
C PHE A 132 14.41 32.30 1.31
N THR A 133 14.50 32.95 2.46
CA THR A 133 15.75 33.59 2.93
C THR A 133 16.63 32.70 3.80
N LYS A 134 16.14 31.54 4.26
CA LYS A 134 16.85 30.64 5.18
C LYS A 134 17.02 29.21 4.64
N LEU A 135 16.76 29.02 3.35
CA LEU A 135 16.80 27.71 2.72
C LEU A 135 18.21 27.11 2.82
N GLN A 136 18.31 25.91 3.39
CA GLN A 136 19.55 25.17 3.59
C GLN A 136 19.63 23.94 2.68
N SER A 137 18.49 23.31 2.39
CA SER A 137 18.41 22.20 1.44
C SER A 137 17.18 22.30 0.54
N ILE A 138 17.30 21.81 -0.68
CA ILE A 138 16.18 21.66 -1.59
C ILE A 138 16.30 20.37 -2.40
N THR A 139 15.20 19.64 -2.47
CA THR A 139 15.04 18.44 -3.29
C THR A 139 13.95 18.69 -4.33
N GLY A 140 14.01 18.03 -5.49
CA GLY A 140 12.92 18.05 -6.45
C GLY A 140 13.27 17.39 -7.78
N SER A 141 12.28 17.33 -8.68
CA SER A 141 12.56 17.01 -10.08
C SER A 141 13.45 18.09 -10.70
N ILE A 142 14.28 17.69 -11.66
CA ILE A 142 15.23 18.61 -12.28
C ILE A 142 14.52 19.81 -12.93
N GLU A 143 13.33 19.62 -13.51
CA GLU A 143 12.53 20.68 -14.11
C GLU A 143 12.02 21.68 -13.06
N ASN A 144 11.56 21.19 -11.91
CA ASN A 144 11.06 22.06 -10.84
C ASN A 144 12.20 22.84 -10.18
N LEU A 145 13.38 22.21 -10.02
CA LEU A 145 14.57 22.91 -9.53
C LEU A 145 15.03 23.99 -10.50
N ILE A 146 15.06 23.73 -11.82
CA ILE A 146 15.38 24.74 -12.83
C ILE A 146 14.41 25.92 -12.72
N LYS A 147 13.09 25.65 -12.70
CA LYS A 147 12.07 26.69 -12.56
C LYS A 147 12.23 27.48 -11.26
N PHE A 148 12.49 26.79 -10.15
CA PHE A 148 12.70 27.41 -8.84
C PHE A 148 13.91 28.33 -8.85
N PHE A 149 15.09 27.85 -9.26
CA PHE A 149 16.32 28.66 -9.24
C PHE A 149 16.31 29.80 -10.26
N LYS A 150 15.61 29.62 -11.38
CA LYS A 150 15.33 30.70 -12.32
C LYS A 150 14.54 31.84 -11.68
N GLN A 151 13.53 31.53 -10.85
CA GLN A 151 12.81 32.56 -10.08
C GLN A 151 13.62 33.07 -8.89
N TYR A 152 14.36 32.19 -8.20
CA TYR A 152 15.17 32.51 -7.02
C TYR A 152 16.26 33.56 -7.32
N THR A 153 16.86 33.46 -8.50
CA THR A 153 17.98 34.31 -8.95
C THR A 153 17.57 35.43 -9.90
N ASN A 154 16.27 35.61 -10.15
CA ASN A 154 15.78 36.51 -11.21
C ASN A 154 16.46 36.24 -12.56
N ASN A 155 16.25 35.05 -13.12
CA ASN A 155 16.86 34.57 -14.36
C ASN A 155 18.41 34.58 -14.37
N GLY A 156 19.04 34.42 -13.21
CA GLY A 156 20.50 34.43 -13.07
C GLY A 156 21.11 35.83 -12.94
N GLU A 157 20.31 36.89 -12.88
CA GLU A 157 20.81 38.26 -12.66
C GLU A 157 21.32 38.47 -11.23
N ASN A 158 20.77 37.75 -10.25
CA ASN A 158 21.11 37.87 -8.84
C ASN A 158 21.79 36.60 -8.29
N MET A 159 23.12 36.54 -8.46
CA MET A 159 23.96 35.40 -8.06
C MET A 159 24.69 35.60 -6.71
N PHE A 160 24.49 36.74 -6.04
CA PHE A 160 25.11 37.07 -4.75
C PHE A 160 24.19 36.84 -3.55
N ILE A 161 23.07 36.16 -3.75
CA ILE A 161 22.18 35.70 -2.68
C ILE A 161 22.74 34.47 -1.97
N GLN A 162 22.19 34.17 -0.79
CA GLN A 162 22.51 32.94 -0.07
C GLN A 162 21.86 31.75 -0.78
N PHE A 163 22.68 30.85 -1.30
CA PHE A 163 22.21 29.57 -1.86
C PHE A 163 22.06 28.51 -0.75
N PRO A 164 21.18 27.52 -0.92
CA PRO A 164 21.13 26.37 -0.03
C PRO A 164 22.45 25.60 -0.08
N ARG A 165 22.83 24.98 1.03
CA ARG A 165 24.05 24.16 1.14
C ARG A 165 23.95 22.86 0.34
N LEU A 166 22.73 22.35 0.15
CA LEU A 166 22.47 21.10 -0.55
C LEU A 166 21.32 21.27 -1.56
N ILE A 167 21.57 20.85 -2.79
CA ILE A 167 20.57 20.70 -3.85
C ILE A 167 20.62 19.23 -4.27
N PHE A 168 19.49 18.54 -4.20
CA PHE A 168 19.41 17.12 -4.56
C PHE A 168 18.34 16.89 -5.62
N THR A 169 18.68 16.09 -6.63
CA THR A 169 17.69 15.66 -7.63
C THR A 169 17.96 14.23 -8.09
N SER A 170 16.89 13.49 -8.33
CA SER A 170 16.94 12.11 -8.81
C SER A 170 15.90 11.81 -9.89
N THR A 171 15.05 12.77 -10.25
CA THR A 171 13.91 12.56 -11.16
C THR A 171 13.76 13.63 -12.23
N SER A 172 13.16 13.23 -13.36
CA SER A 172 12.69 14.06 -14.47
C SER A 172 11.35 13.51 -14.95
N ASN A 173 10.33 14.36 -15.09
CA ASN A 173 8.97 13.95 -15.51
C ASN A 173 8.46 12.69 -14.78
N ASN A 174 8.54 12.70 -13.44
CA ASN A 174 8.16 11.59 -12.54
C ASN A 174 8.94 10.27 -12.73
N ASN A 175 10.00 10.26 -13.53
CA ASN A 175 10.87 9.10 -13.75
C ASN A 175 12.25 9.33 -13.15
N PHE A 176 12.95 8.26 -12.73
CA PHE A 176 14.34 8.37 -12.29
C PHE A 176 15.26 8.81 -13.43
N LEU A 177 16.20 9.72 -13.13
CA LEU A 177 17.14 10.27 -14.11
C LEU A 177 17.99 9.16 -14.74
N GLN A 178 17.99 9.11 -16.07
CA GLN A 178 18.93 8.29 -16.84
C GLN A 178 20.09 9.17 -17.29
N LEU A 179 21.31 8.63 -17.26
CA LEU A 179 22.49 9.38 -17.68
C LEU A 179 22.63 9.36 -19.21
N ASN A 180 22.10 10.40 -19.86
CA ASN A 180 22.10 10.60 -21.31
C ASN A 180 22.28 12.11 -21.65
N ASP A 181 22.32 12.44 -22.94
CA ASP A 181 22.51 13.82 -23.40
C ASP A 181 21.44 14.79 -22.90
N GLN A 182 20.16 14.39 -22.95
CA GLN A 182 19.04 15.22 -22.53
C GLN A 182 19.14 15.60 -21.05
N THR A 183 19.45 14.63 -20.19
CA THR A 183 19.60 14.88 -18.75
C THR A 183 20.82 15.75 -18.46
N ILE A 184 21.91 15.58 -19.20
CA ILE A 184 23.09 16.44 -19.06
C ILE A 184 22.77 17.88 -19.43
N ASP A 185 21.97 18.10 -20.48
CA ASP A 185 21.55 19.44 -20.88
C ASP A 185 20.70 20.11 -19.78
N LEU A 186 19.82 19.35 -19.13
CA LEU A 186 19.06 19.83 -17.96
C LEU A 186 19.95 20.13 -16.75
N VAL A 187 20.94 19.29 -16.45
CA VAL A 187 21.93 19.53 -15.37
C VAL A 187 22.74 20.79 -15.66
N ASN A 188 23.18 20.96 -16.91
CA ASN A 188 23.90 22.15 -17.36
C ASN A 188 23.01 23.39 -17.32
N GLU A 189 21.71 23.27 -17.59
CA GLU A 189 20.77 24.37 -17.42
C GLU A 189 20.61 24.76 -15.95
N LEU A 190 20.41 23.78 -15.05
CA LEU A 190 20.28 24.02 -13.62
C LEU A 190 21.49 24.77 -13.05
N THR A 191 22.70 24.33 -13.42
CA THR A 191 23.95 24.94 -12.95
C THR A 191 24.16 26.39 -13.41
N ARG A 192 23.52 26.86 -14.49
CA ARG A 192 23.56 28.27 -14.93
C ARG A 192 22.93 29.22 -13.92
N TYR A 193 21.97 28.75 -13.14
CA TYR A 193 21.26 29.53 -12.13
C TYR A 193 21.81 29.32 -10.72
N ILE A 194 22.94 28.62 -10.55
CA ILE A 194 23.54 28.34 -9.24
C ILE A 194 25.01 28.76 -9.24
N ARG A 195 25.40 29.48 -8.19
CA ARG A 195 26.79 29.95 -8.04
C ARG A 195 27.74 28.78 -7.78
N GLN A 196 28.75 28.63 -8.62
CA GLN A 196 29.75 27.56 -8.57
C GLN A 196 30.98 27.95 -7.74
N ASN A 197 30.80 28.24 -6.44
CA ASN A 197 31.89 28.63 -5.52
C ASN A 197 32.26 27.57 -4.48
N GLY A 198 31.62 26.39 -4.52
CA GLY A 198 31.85 25.28 -3.59
C GLY A 198 31.06 25.35 -2.27
N GLU A 199 30.33 26.44 -2.00
CA GLU A 199 29.47 26.53 -0.81
C GLU A 199 28.16 25.74 -0.95
N THR A 200 27.70 25.57 -2.19
CA THR A 200 26.51 24.80 -2.55
C THR A 200 26.93 23.47 -3.14
N ARG A 201 26.50 22.37 -2.53
CA ARG A 201 26.67 21.02 -3.08
C ARG A 201 25.44 20.65 -3.89
N ILE A 202 25.65 20.31 -5.16
CA ILE A 202 24.61 19.83 -6.07
C ILE A 202 24.83 18.33 -6.27
N ILE A 203 23.93 17.50 -5.77
CA ILE A 203 23.99 16.05 -5.90
C ILE A 203 22.94 15.62 -6.91
N VAL A 204 23.37 14.94 -7.97
CA VAL A 204 22.48 14.35 -8.96
C VAL A 204 22.60 12.83 -8.88
N LEU A 205 21.49 12.19 -8.51
CA LEU A 205 21.40 10.74 -8.44
C LEU A 205 20.78 10.18 -9.72
N PHE A 206 21.56 9.38 -10.42
CA PHE A 206 21.10 8.65 -11.61
C PHE A 206 20.65 7.25 -11.25
N ASN A 207 19.73 6.73 -12.05
CA ASN A 207 19.21 5.38 -11.88
C ASN A 207 20.30 4.32 -12.07
N THR A 208 21.14 4.49 -13.09
CA THR A 208 22.28 3.62 -13.37
C THR A 208 23.51 4.42 -13.76
N HIS A 209 24.68 3.78 -13.69
CA HIS A 209 25.89 4.34 -14.27
C HIS A 209 25.89 4.36 -15.80
N THR A 210 26.92 4.99 -16.39
CA THR A 210 27.24 4.94 -17.82
C THR A 210 28.66 4.44 -18.04
N SER A 211 28.89 3.73 -19.14
CA SER A 211 30.22 3.39 -19.64
C SER A 211 30.83 4.52 -20.50
N ASN A 212 30.05 5.53 -20.89
CA ASN A 212 30.52 6.65 -21.69
C ASN A 212 31.17 7.74 -20.83
N ALA A 213 32.50 7.76 -20.78
CA ALA A 213 33.27 8.72 -20.00
C ALA A 213 33.05 10.19 -20.42
N ASP A 214 32.64 10.47 -21.66
CA ASP A 214 32.45 11.83 -22.14
C ASP A 214 31.18 12.47 -21.58
N LEU A 215 30.14 11.67 -21.30
CA LEU A 215 28.97 12.13 -20.56
C LEU A 215 29.34 12.60 -19.15
N ILE A 216 30.22 11.85 -18.47
CA ILE A 216 30.69 12.20 -17.12
C ILE A 216 31.51 13.49 -17.15
N LYS A 217 32.43 13.66 -18.11
CA LYS A 217 33.25 14.88 -18.24
C LYS A 217 32.44 16.15 -18.48
N ARG A 218 31.26 16.04 -19.08
CA ARG A 218 30.36 17.18 -19.36
C ARG A 218 29.62 17.68 -18.12
N MET A 219 29.53 16.88 -17.06
CA MET A 219 28.90 17.27 -15.79
C MET A 219 29.89 18.00 -14.89
N LYS A 220 29.99 19.33 -15.03
CA LYS A 220 30.88 20.18 -14.21
C LYS A 220 30.11 20.83 -13.06
N GLY A 221 30.75 20.95 -11.90
CA GLY A 221 30.18 21.66 -10.75
C GLY A 221 29.12 20.86 -9.96
N ILE A 222 28.97 19.56 -10.24
CA ILE A 222 28.03 18.69 -9.55
C ILE A 222 28.73 17.44 -8.99
N GLU A 223 28.10 16.83 -7.98
CA GLU A 223 28.43 15.52 -7.46
C GLU A 223 27.51 14.47 -8.10
N TYR A 224 28.10 13.60 -8.91
CA TYR A 224 27.41 12.52 -9.60
C TYR A 224 27.33 11.28 -8.69
N ARG A 225 26.13 10.72 -8.52
CA ARG A 225 25.89 9.43 -7.85
C ARG A 225 25.00 8.55 -8.70
N HIS A 226 25.08 7.24 -8.51
CA HIS A 226 24.11 6.30 -9.11
C HIS A 226 23.74 5.18 -8.14
N ARG A 227 22.56 4.60 -8.34
CA ARG A 227 22.05 3.52 -7.49
C ARG A 227 22.04 2.14 -8.15
N GLY A 228 22.44 2.05 -9.42
CA GLY A 228 22.25 0.85 -10.22
C GLY A 228 23.34 0.59 -11.24
N PHE A 229 23.49 -0.67 -11.60
CA PHE A 229 24.52 -1.14 -12.51
C PHE A 229 23.93 -1.64 -13.83
N ILE A 230 24.58 -1.27 -14.93
CA ILE A 230 24.39 -1.88 -16.25
C ILE A 230 25.59 -2.77 -16.59
N ASN A 231 25.56 -3.42 -17.75
CA ASN A 231 26.69 -4.26 -18.19
C ASN A 231 27.99 -3.45 -18.35
N ASN A 232 29.14 -4.11 -18.18
CA ASN A 232 30.48 -3.52 -18.27
C ASN A 232 30.75 -2.40 -17.24
N PRO A 233 30.70 -2.69 -15.92
CA PRO A 233 31.01 -1.70 -14.90
C PRO A 233 32.47 -1.23 -15.03
N THR A 234 32.68 0.08 -14.94
CA THR A 234 34.03 0.67 -14.87
C THR A 234 34.46 0.86 -13.40
N PRO A 235 35.77 0.95 -13.09
CA PRO A 235 36.22 1.21 -11.72
C PRO A 235 35.60 2.46 -11.08
N TYR A 236 35.36 3.51 -11.88
CA TYR A 236 34.76 4.77 -11.44
C TYR A 236 33.28 4.63 -11.01
N CYS A 237 32.61 3.56 -11.42
CA CYS A 237 31.23 3.29 -11.02
C CYS A 237 31.17 2.95 -9.52
N LEU A 238 32.18 2.31 -8.95
CA LEU A 238 32.18 1.93 -7.54
C LEU A 238 32.24 3.15 -6.61
N GLU A 239 33.06 4.13 -6.94
CA GLU A 239 33.26 5.33 -6.12
C GLU A 239 31.99 6.20 -6.01
N ASN A 240 31.11 6.12 -7.02
CA ASN A 240 29.91 6.93 -7.14
C ASN A 240 28.62 6.15 -6.84
N TYR A 241 28.72 4.88 -6.44
CA TYR A 241 27.56 4.07 -6.06
C TYR A 241 26.98 4.49 -4.71
N CYS A 242 25.65 4.52 -4.61
CA CYS A 242 24.90 4.76 -3.38
C CYS A 242 23.70 3.81 -3.31
N SER A 243 23.56 3.05 -2.22
CA SER A 243 22.44 2.12 -2.02
C SER A 243 21.20 2.85 -1.47
N PHE A 244 20.05 2.40 -2.00
CA PHE A 244 18.65 2.74 -1.68
C PHE A 244 18.17 2.65 -0.23
N ASP A 245 18.52 1.59 0.47
CA ASP A 245 17.62 0.92 1.44
C ASP A 245 18.15 -0.51 1.69
N GLY A 246 19.44 -0.72 1.46
CA GLY A 246 20.04 -2.05 1.37
C GLY A 246 19.70 -2.82 0.08
N SER A 247 19.00 -2.19 -0.89
CA SER A 247 18.83 -2.77 -2.23
C SER A 247 19.94 -2.41 -3.20
N PHE A 248 20.18 -3.31 -4.14
CA PHE A 248 21.15 -3.18 -5.21
C PHE A 248 20.48 -3.49 -6.56
N LEU A 249 20.53 -2.51 -7.46
CA LEU A 249 19.82 -2.54 -8.74
C LEU A 249 20.79 -2.93 -9.86
N ILE A 250 20.40 -3.91 -10.65
CA ILE A 250 21.07 -4.35 -11.87
C ILE A 250 20.07 -4.22 -13.01
N GLN A 251 20.44 -3.48 -14.04
CA GLN A 251 19.52 -3.13 -15.11
C GLN A 251 20.06 -3.55 -16.48
N ASN A 252 19.18 -4.06 -17.33
CA ASN A 252 19.43 -4.43 -18.72
C ASN A 252 20.60 -5.41 -18.91
N THR A 253 20.83 -6.31 -17.95
CA THR A 253 21.82 -7.39 -18.10
C THR A 253 21.45 -8.60 -17.26
N ILE A 254 21.81 -9.77 -17.76
CA ILE A 254 21.75 -11.06 -17.07
C ILE A 254 23.14 -11.62 -16.73
N GLU A 255 24.21 -10.91 -17.07
CA GLU A 255 25.59 -11.26 -16.72
C GLU A 255 25.87 -10.87 -15.26
N ILE A 256 25.10 -11.43 -14.33
CA ILE A 256 24.96 -10.91 -12.97
C ILE A 256 26.16 -11.27 -12.07
N ASN A 257 26.84 -12.39 -12.35
CA ASN A 257 27.98 -12.87 -11.55
C ASN A 257 29.11 -11.83 -11.42
N GLN A 258 29.28 -10.94 -12.39
CA GLN A 258 30.31 -9.89 -12.33
C GLN A 258 30.10 -8.89 -11.18
N PHE A 259 28.86 -8.76 -10.67
CA PHE A 259 28.52 -7.83 -9.60
C PHE A 259 28.67 -8.44 -8.20
N ASN A 260 28.93 -9.74 -8.07
CA ASN A 260 29.00 -10.44 -6.76
C ASN A 260 30.04 -9.82 -5.80
N ILE A 261 31.19 -9.34 -6.31
CA ILE A 261 32.20 -8.67 -5.48
C ILE A 261 31.64 -7.36 -4.90
N ILE A 262 30.85 -6.65 -5.69
CA ILE A 262 30.26 -5.36 -5.32
C ILE A 262 29.13 -5.57 -4.31
N ILE A 263 28.24 -6.53 -4.59
CA ILE A 263 27.14 -6.93 -3.71
C ILE A 263 27.67 -7.30 -2.32
N ASN A 264 28.73 -8.13 -2.25
CA ASN A 264 29.36 -8.50 -0.98
C ASN A 264 29.94 -7.30 -0.23
N LYS A 265 30.58 -6.35 -0.92
CA LYS A 265 31.12 -5.14 -0.29
C LYS A 265 30.03 -4.19 0.20
N ALA A 266 28.91 -4.12 -0.52
CA ALA A 266 27.76 -3.30 -0.16
C ALA A 266 26.94 -3.91 0.99
N TYR A 267 27.16 -5.18 1.33
CA TYR A 267 26.34 -5.94 2.28
C TYR A 267 24.84 -5.88 1.94
N SER A 268 24.52 -5.86 0.65
CA SER A 268 23.14 -5.77 0.17
C SER A 268 22.34 -7.00 0.57
N ASN A 269 21.12 -6.77 1.06
CA ASN A 269 20.19 -7.80 1.49
C ASN A 269 19.13 -8.10 0.40
N SER A 270 18.92 -7.15 -0.51
CA SER A 270 17.92 -7.26 -1.59
C SER A 270 18.53 -6.88 -2.94
N GLU A 271 18.27 -7.70 -3.94
CA GLU A 271 18.76 -7.49 -5.31
C GLU A 271 17.59 -7.31 -6.27
N ILE A 272 17.66 -6.32 -7.14
CA ILE A 272 16.67 -6.07 -8.20
C ILE A 272 17.35 -6.22 -9.54
N ILE A 273 16.94 -7.21 -10.33
CA ILE A 273 17.38 -7.39 -11.71
C ILE A 273 16.22 -6.99 -12.61
N SER A 274 16.43 -5.96 -13.42
CA SER A 274 15.35 -5.30 -14.13
C SER A 274 15.68 -5.02 -15.58
N GLY A 275 14.70 -5.17 -16.47
CA GLY A 275 14.64 -4.35 -17.69
C GLY A 275 14.29 -2.89 -17.39
N ILE A 276 13.98 -2.10 -18.40
CA ILE A 276 13.39 -0.76 -18.21
C ILE A 276 11.86 -0.91 -18.34
N PRO A 277 11.04 -0.26 -17.50
CA PRO A 277 9.61 -0.14 -17.76
C PRO A 277 9.33 0.33 -19.19
N GLY A 278 8.49 -0.40 -19.93
CA GLY A 278 8.21 -0.15 -21.35
C GLY A 278 9.31 -0.60 -22.34
N LYS A 279 10.47 -1.06 -21.86
CA LYS A 279 11.55 -1.65 -22.66
C LYS A 279 12.18 -2.82 -21.90
N SER A 280 11.47 -3.95 -21.90
CA SER A 280 11.90 -5.19 -21.23
C SER A 280 13.30 -5.62 -21.66
N LEU A 281 14.01 -6.25 -20.74
CA LEU A 281 15.24 -6.98 -21.04
C LEU A 281 14.88 -8.23 -21.83
N LEU A 282 15.11 -8.18 -23.14
CA LEU A 282 14.91 -9.31 -24.03
C LEU A 282 16.15 -10.21 -23.98
N ILE A 283 15.93 -11.51 -23.80
CA ILE A 283 17.00 -12.52 -23.73
C ILE A 283 16.80 -13.53 -24.84
N ASN A 284 17.85 -13.81 -25.60
CA ASN A 284 17.82 -14.88 -26.58
C ASN A 284 17.65 -16.23 -25.86
N PRO A 285 16.63 -17.04 -26.14
CA PRO A 285 16.38 -18.31 -25.44
C PRO A 285 17.49 -19.35 -25.66
N ASN A 286 18.31 -19.19 -26.71
CA ASN A 286 19.47 -20.05 -26.99
C ASN A 286 20.77 -19.52 -26.37
N GLN A 287 20.73 -18.36 -25.71
CA GLN A 287 21.90 -17.80 -25.02
C GLN A 287 22.28 -18.72 -23.86
N ASN A 288 23.57 -19.05 -23.76
CA ASN A 288 24.09 -19.77 -22.60
C ASN A 288 24.22 -18.79 -21.43
N ILE A 289 23.28 -18.86 -20.49
CA ILE A 289 23.25 -18.02 -19.29
C ILE A 289 23.95 -18.77 -18.17
N ALA A 290 25.07 -18.23 -17.69
CA ALA A 290 25.77 -18.81 -16.55
C ALA A 290 24.86 -18.79 -15.30
N PRO A 291 24.81 -19.87 -14.50
CA PRO A 291 24.10 -19.85 -13.23
C PRO A 291 24.61 -18.73 -12.33
N TRP A 292 23.70 -18.01 -11.67
CA TRP A 292 24.07 -16.98 -10.72
C TRP A 292 24.26 -17.60 -9.34
N SER A 293 25.50 -17.59 -8.87
CA SER A 293 25.83 -17.92 -7.47
C SER A 293 25.55 -16.67 -6.62
N ILE A 294 24.37 -16.63 -6.02
CA ILE A 294 23.89 -15.47 -5.25
C ILE A 294 24.71 -15.33 -3.96
N PRO A 295 25.27 -14.13 -3.66
CA PRO A 295 25.99 -13.88 -2.42
C PRO A 295 25.18 -14.19 -1.15
N GLU A 296 25.83 -14.68 -0.10
CA GLU A 296 25.14 -15.13 1.14
C GLU A 296 24.40 -14.01 1.90
N SER A 297 24.83 -12.77 1.70
CA SER A 297 24.20 -11.57 2.26
C SER A 297 22.79 -11.34 1.70
N VAL A 298 22.52 -11.80 0.47
CA VAL A 298 21.27 -11.55 -0.23
C VAL A 298 20.19 -12.51 0.26
N LYS A 299 19.13 -11.96 0.86
CA LYS A 299 17.92 -12.72 1.26
C LYS A 299 16.74 -12.50 0.32
N LYS A 300 16.77 -11.48 -0.54
CA LYS A 300 15.68 -11.18 -1.47
C LYS A 300 16.20 -10.93 -2.89
N VAL A 301 15.55 -11.52 -3.88
CA VAL A 301 15.78 -11.25 -5.31
C VAL A 301 14.46 -10.86 -5.96
N SER A 302 14.47 -9.77 -6.73
CA SER A 302 13.34 -9.31 -7.54
C SER A 302 13.73 -9.29 -9.01
N LEU A 303 13.02 -10.04 -9.86
CA LEU A 303 13.17 -10.03 -11.31
C LEU A 303 12.05 -9.18 -11.92
N GLN A 304 12.39 -8.19 -12.74
CA GLN A 304 11.43 -7.23 -13.28
C GLN A 304 11.60 -6.99 -14.78
N TYR A 305 10.53 -6.92 -15.55
CA TYR A 305 10.58 -6.55 -16.97
C TYR A 305 11.53 -7.43 -17.81
N ILE A 306 11.55 -8.75 -17.57
CA ILE A 306 12.43 -9.69 -18.30
C ILE A 306 11.58 -10.55 -19.22
N SER A 307 11.95 -10.68 -20.49
CA SER A 307 11.27 -11.51 -21.47
C SER A 307 12.24 -12.24 -22.40
N SER A 308 11.76 -13.29 -23.04
CA SER A 308 12.43 -13.85 -24.22
C SER A 308 12.39 -12.89 -25.40
N GLU A 309 13.45 -12.85 -26.21
CA GLU A 309 13.50 -12.20 -27.53
C GLU A 309 12.57 -12.88 -28.55
N ILE A 310 12.34 -14.19 -28.38
CA ILE A 310 11.51 -15.00 -29.29
C ILE A 310 10.24 -15.39 -28.52
N GLU A 311 9.10 -14.85 -28.95
CA GLU A 311 7.81 -15.20 -28.37
C GLU A 311 7.61 -16.72 -28.33
N ASN A 312 6.99 -17.20 -27.25
CA ASN A 312 6.73 -18.62 -26.96
C ASN A 312 7.98 -19.48 -26.66
N ASN A 313 9.19 -18.93 -26.72
CA ASN A 313 10.40 -19.65 -26.33
C ASN A 313 10.86 -19.27 -24.93
N MET A 314 10.96 -20.26 -24.05
CA MET A 314 11.33 -20.06 -22.65
C MET A 314 12.83 -19.78 -22.48
N VAL A 315 13.16 -18.77 -21.69
CA VAL A 315 14.53 -18.48 -21.23
C VAL A 315 14.79 -19.22 -19.93
N SER A 316 15.87 -20.01 -19.88
CA SER A 316 16.23 -20.77 -18.67
C SER A 316 17.14 -19.96 -17.75
N LEU A 317 16.71 -19.72 -16.52
CA LEU A 317 17.49 -19.05 -15.47
C LEU A 317 17.83 -20.04 -14.34
N SER A 318 19.05 -19.90 -13.82
CA SER A 318 19.58 -20.72 -12.73
C SER A 318 20.07 -19.82 -11.61
N LEU A 319 19.39 -19.86 -10.47
CA LEU A 319 19.64 -19.04 -9.29
C LEU A 319 20.09 -19.95 -8.15
N ILE A 320 21.38 -19.90 -7.81
CA ILE A 320 21.98 -20.79 -6.80
C ILE A 320 22.13 -20.01 -5.50
N SER A 321 21.36 -20.38 -4.48
CA SER A 321 21.48 -19.80 -3.13
C SER A 321 21.00 -20.74 -2.05
N ASN A 322 21.73 -20.77 -0.93
CA ASN A 322 21.31 -21.42 0.31
C ASN A 322 20.68 -20.42 1.31
N ASN A 323 20.57 -19.15 0.94
CA ASN A 323 20.20 -18.07 1.86
C ASN A 323 19.03 -17.22 1.36
N LEU A 324 18.63 -17.37 0.10
CA LEU A 324 17.51 -16.65 -0.49
C LEU A 324 16.21 -17.01 0.21
N LYS A 325 15.54 -16.01 0.81
CA LYS A 325 14.26 -16.13 1.51
C LYS A 325 13.08 -15.70 0.67
N THR A 326 13.25 -14.69 -0.19
CA THR A 326 12.18 -14.15 -1.02
C THR A 326 12.60 -14.06 -2.48
N LEU A 327 11.74 -14.55 -3.37
CA LEU A 327 11.85 -14.41 -4.82
C LEU A 327 10.58 -13.71 -5.32
N LYS A 328 10.76 -12.50 -5.85
CA LYS A 328 9.70 -11.73 -6.49
C LYS A 328 9.94 -11.70 -8.00
N ILE A 329 8.90 -11.98 -8.78
CA ILE A 329 8.92 -11.93 -10.25
C ILE A 329 7.79 -11.00 -10.65
N THR A 330 8.09 -9.93 -11.40
CA THR A 330 7.11 -8.91 -11.72
C THR A 330 7.24 -8.47 -13.17
N GLU A 331 6.13 -8.42 -13.92
CA GLU A 331 6.15 -7.97 -15.32
C GLU A 331 7.13 -8.76 -16.21
N CYS A 332 7.28 -10.06 -15.96
CA CYS A 332 8.17 -10.95 -16.71
C CYS A 332 7.40 -11.93 -17.60
N LYS A 333 8.02 -12.35 -18.71
CA LYS A 333 7.44 -13.32 -19.65
C LYS A 333 8.41 -14.42 -20.05
N TYR A 334 7.89 -15.62 -20.28
CA TYR A 334 8.63 -16.75 -20.86
C TYR A 334 9.89 -17.15 -20.08
N LEU A 335 9.80 -17.28 -18.74
CA LEU A 335 10.93 -17.64 -17.88
C LEU A 335 10.80 -19.05 -17.32
N ARG A 336 11.88 -19.83 -17.36
CA ARG A 336 11.99 -21.16 -16.77
C ARG A 336 13.09 -21.22 -15.71
N PHE A 337 12.79 -21.67 -14.50
CA PHE A 337 13.76 -21.87 -13.44
C PHE A 337 14.12 -23.34 -13.30
N LYS A 338 15.42 -23.67 -13.37
CA LYS A 338 15.92 -25.05 -13.36
C LYS A 338 16.56 -25.49 -12.04
N THR A 339 16.85 -24.54 -11.16
CA THR A 339 17.58 -24.79 -9.92
C THR A 339 16.64 -24.84 -8.72
N PRO A 340 16.84 -25.79 -7.78
CA PRO A 340 16.11 -25.81 -6.52
C PRO A 340 16.34 -24.56 -5.66
N PHE A 341 15.33 -24.21 -4.87
CA PHE A 341 15.30 -23.09 -3.93
C PHE A 341 15.09 -23.59 -2.48
N PRO A 342 16.11 -24.23 -1.85
CA PRO A 342 15.94 -24.94 -0.59
C PRO A 342 15.56 -24.04 0.60
N SER A 343 16.02 -22.79 0.59
CA SER A 343 15.83 -21.83 1.68
C SER A 343 14.74 -20.79 1.43
N LEU A 344 14.08 -20.84 0.26
CA LEU A 344 13.07 -19.88 -0.13
C LEU A 344 11.81 -20.04 0.72
N GLU A 345 11.36 -18.95 1.33
CA GLU A 345 10.19 -18.87 2.20
C GLU A 345 9.00 -18.21 1.49
N HIS A 346 9.24 -17.21 0.64
CA HIS A 346 8.19 -16.45 -0.03
C HIS A 346 8.42 -16.38 -1.54
N LEU A 347 7.44 -16.87 -2.32
CA LEU A 347 7.39 -16.74 -3.77
C LEU A 347 6.27 -15.79 -4.16
N ILE A 348 6.62 -14.69 -4.84
CA ILE A 348 5.67 -13.66 -5.28
C ILE A 348 5.78 -13.50 -6.81
N ILE A 349 4.67 -13.70 -7.52
CA ILE A 349 4.57 -13.54 -8.97
C ILE A 349 3.45 -12.54 -9.27
N HIS A 350 3.75 -11.50 -10.05
CA HIS A 350 2.82 -10.39 -10.30
C HIS A 350 2.91 -9.89 -11.74
N ILE A 351 1.79 -9.87 -12.48
CA ILE A 351 1.75 -9.40 -13.88
C ILE A 351 2.75 -10.17 -14.76
N CYS A 352 2.83 -11.50 -14.59
CA CYS A 352 3.74 -12.35 -15.35
C CYS A 352 2.99 -13.33 -16.24
N ASP A 353 3.57 -13.64 -17.40
CA ASP A 353 3.03 -14.62 -18.35
C ASP A 353 4.03 -15.74 -18.61
N TYR A 354 3.60 -17.00 -18.68
CA TYR A 354 4.46 -18.13 -19.04
C TYR A 354 5.70 -18.25 -18.14
N ILE A 355 5.47 -18.45 -16.84
CA ILE A 355 6.54 -18.70 -15.86
C ILE A 355 6.47 -20.16 -15.43
N SER A 356 7.60 -20.87 -15.52
CA SER A 356 7.68 -22.28 -15.14
C SER A 356 8.84 -22.56 -14.19
N PHE A 357 8.60 -23.39 -13.19
CA PHE A 357 9.64 -23.99 -12.37
C PHE A 357 9.78 -25.46 -12.74
N GLU A 358 11.02 -25.96 -12.80
CA GLU A 358 11.28 -27.37 -13.10
C GLU A 358 10.61 -28.29 -12.06
N MET A 359 10.05 -29.40 -12.53
CA MET A 359 9.17 -30.26 -11.73
C MET A 359 10.00 -31.27 -10.93
N ILE A 360 10.72 -30.77 -9.93
CA ILE A 360 11.61 -31.55 -9.06
C ILE A 360 11.04 -31.53 -7.64
N ASP A 361 11.01 -32.68 -6.95
CA ASP A 361 10.35 -32.84 -5.65
C ASP A 361 10.86 -31.86 -4.57
N ASP A 362 12.16 -31.55 -4.59
CA ASP A 362 12.83 -30.69 -3.61
C ASP A 362 13.01 -29.23 -4.09
N MET A 363 12.22 -28.79 -5.08
CA MET A 363 12.31 -27.42 -5.62
C MET A 363 12.14 -26.35 -4.53
N PHE A 364 11.27 -26.58 -3.54
CA PHE A 364 10.88 -25.57 -2.53
C PHE A 364 10.79 -26.16 -1.12
N LEU A 365 11.93 -26.51 -0.51
CA LEU A 365 11.93 -27.18 0.81
C LEU A 365 11.47 -26.28 1.97
N SER A 366 11.72 -24.96 1.94
CA SER A 366 11.40 -24.05 3.05
C SER A 366 10.22 -23.11 2.79
N LEU A 367 9.44 -23.33 1.73
CA LEU A 367 8.43 -22.37 1.27
C LEU A 367 7.26 -22.28 2.24
N ILE A 368 6.95 -21.06 2.67
CA ILE A 368 5.89 -20.69 3.61
C ILE A 368 4.68 -20.14 2.85
N SER A 369 4.90 -19.30 1.83
CA SER A 369 3.81 -18.64 1.10
C SER A 369 4.03 -18.59 -0.40
N ILE A 370 2.95 -18.82 -1.16
CA ILE A 370 2.88 -18.56 -2.59
C ILE A 370 1.87 -17.44 -2.83
N THR A 371 2.26 -16.39 -3.55
CA THR A 371 1.36 -15.33 -3.99
C THR A 371 1.50 -15.13 -5.50
N ILE A 372 0.41 -15.32 -6.23
CA ILE A 372 0.36 -15.12 -7.69
C ILE A 372 -0.78 -14.16 -8.00
N SER A 373 -0.49 -13.11 -8.76
CA SER A 373 -1.47 -12.07 -9.07
C SER A 373 -1.37 -11.55 -10.49
N SER A 374 -2.52 -11.32 -11.13
CA SER A 374 -2.63 -10.74 -12.46
C SER A 374 -1.80 -11.49 -13.52
N SER A 375 -1.71 -12.81 -13.41
CA SER A 375 -0.76 -13.64 -14.16
C SER A 375 -1.42 -14.70 -15.03
N TYR A 376 -0.77 -15.05 -16.13
CA TYR A 376 -1.20 -16.08 -17.08
C TYR A 376 -0.18 -17.22 -17.19
N ASN A 377 -0.65 -18.46 -17.21
CA ASN A 377 0.17 -19.66 -17.48
C ASN A 377 1.40 -19.78 -16.56
N ILE A 378 1.15 -20.04 -15.27
CA ILE A 378 2.20 -20.22 -14.26
C ILE A 378 2.22 -21.67 -13.82
N SER A 379 3.41 -22.30 -13.78
CA SER A 379 3.56 -23.69 -13.39
C SER A 379 4.65 -23.91 -12.34
N LEU A 380 4.32 -24.62 -11.25
CA LEU A 380 5.26 -25.02 -10.22
C LEU A 380 4.86 -26.32 -9.50
N SER A 381 5.84 -27.00 -8.91
CA SER A 381 5.64 -28.13 -8.01
C SER A 381 6.07 -27.75 -6.59
N VAL A 382 5.22 -27.99 -5.60
CA VAL A 382 5.47 -27.64 -4.19
C VAL A 382 5.30 -28.86 -3.28
N SER A 383 6.32 -29.12 -2.45
CA SER A 383 6.31 -30.18 -1.42
C SER A 383 6.94 -29.69 -0.11
N SER A 384 6.70 -28.43 0.29
CA SER A 384 7.28 -27.89 1.52
C SER A 384 6.51 -28.33 2.78
N PRO A 385 7.18 -28.82 3.84
CA PRO A 385 6.56 -29.03 5.14
C PRO A 385 6.16 -27.73 5.86
N LYS A 386 6.65 -26.57 5.41
CA LYS A 386 6.39 -25.26 6.04
C LYS A 386 5.31 -24.44 5.34
N LEU A 387 4.71 -24.95 4.27
CA LEU A 387 3.74 -24.19 3.49
C LEU A 387 2.49 -23.90 4.33
N GLU A 388 2.17 -22.63 4.48
CA GLU A 388 1.03 -22.15 5.28
C GLU A 388 -0.05 -21.50 4.43
N GLU A 389 0.33 -20.79 3.35
CA GLU A 389 -0.63 -20.05 2.53
C GLU A 389 -0.38 -20.11 1.01
N ILE A 390 -1.48 -20.17 0.25
CA ILE A 390 -1.52 -19.97 -1.21
C ILE A 390 -2.55 -18.86 -1.50
N LEU A 391 -2.10 -17.80 -2.18
CA LEU A 391 -2.91 -16.64 -2.52
C LEU A 391 -2.89 -16.42 -4.04
N LEU A 392 -4.05 -16.50 -4.69
CA LEU A 392 -4.24 -16.34 -6.12
C LEU A 392 -5.23 -15.20 -6.40
N PHE A 393 -4.82 -14.17 -7.13
CA PHE A 393 -5.67 -13.03 -7.47
C PHE A 393 -5.64 -12.71 -8.97
N PHE A 394 -6.79 -12.66 -9.63
CA PHE A 394 -6.90 -12.20 -11.03
C PHE A 394 -6.04 -13.01 -12.03
N ASN A 395 -6.00 -14.34 -11.88
CA ASN A 395 -5.11 -15.19 -12.68
C ASN A 395 -5.84 -16.05 -13.72
N GLU A 396 -5.09 -16.59 -14.68
CA GLU A 396 -5.59 -17.61 -15.60
C GLU A 396 -4.53 -18.67 -15.88
N GLU A 397 -4.94 -19.94 -15.98
CA GLU A 397 -4.05 -21.07 -16.26
C GLU A 397 -2.93 -21.26 -15.23
N ILE A 398 -3.27 -21.33 -13.94
CA ILE A 398 -2.28 -21.60 -12.88
C ILE A 398 -2.21 -23.10 -12.59
N ASN A 399 -1.02 -23.68 -12.61
CA ASN A 399 -0.80 -25.08 -12.28
C ASN A 399 0.19 -25.21 -11.12
N ILE A 400 -0.33 -25.43 -9.91
CA ILE A 400 0.44 -25.79 -8.72
C ILE A 400 0.17 -27.27 -8.46
N CYS A 401 1.22 -28.08 -8.46
CA CYS A 401 1.12 -29.50 -8.12
C CYS A 401 2.01 -29.85 -6.92
N GLY A 402 2.00 -31.11 -6.50
CA GLY A 402 2.80 -31.60 -5.38
C GLY A 402 1.95 -31.90 -4.14
N LYS A 403 2.48 -31.64 -2.94
CA LYS A 403 1.84 -31.96 -1.67
C LYS A 403 1.85 -30.78 -0.71
N VAL A 404 0.69 -30.48 -0.13
CA VAL A 404 0.56 -29.54 1.00
C VAL A 404 0.71 -30.26 2.34
N PRO A 405 1.31 -29.62 3.35
CA PRO A 405 1.42 -30.18 4.69
C PRO A 405 0.07 -30.09 5.44
N SER A 406 -0.08 -30.88 6.51
CA SER A 406 -1.26 -30.81 7.38
C SER A 406 -1.39 -29.50 8.15
N SER A 407 -0.30 -28.73 8.26
CA SER A 407 -0.26 -27.38 8.85
C SER A 407 -0.76 -26.29 7.91
N PHE A 408 -1.02 -26.60 6.63
CA PHE A 408 -1.54 -25.64 5.66
C PHE A 408 -2.86 -25.04 6.17
N SER A 409 -2.95 -23.72 6.22
CA SER A 409 -4.00 -23.05 6.98
C SER A 409 -4.79 -22.02 6.17
N LYS A 410 -4.30 -21.56 5.02
CA LYS A 410 -4.92 -20.46 4.28
C LYS A 410 -4.88 -20.63 2.77
N LEU A 411 -6.05 -20.52 2.13
CA LEU A 411 -6.21 -20.60 0.67
C LEU A 411 -7.14 -19.50 0.19
N PHE A 412 -6.60 -18.45 -0.44
CA PHE A 412 -7.39 -17.36 -1.01
C PHE A 412 -7.27 -17.38 -2.53
N ILE A 413 -8.40 -17.45 -3.23
CA ILE A 413 -8.49 -17.48 -4.69
C ILE A 413 -9.58 -16.50 -5.11
N ARG A 414 -9.20 -15.45 -5.84
CA ARG A 414 -10.14 -14.44 -6.35
C ARG A 414 -9.94 -14.25 -7.83
N GLN A 415 -11.04 -14.23 -8.58
CA GLN A 415 -11.08 -13.97 -10.01
C GLN A 415 -9.99 -14.76 -10.78
N SER A 416 -9.74 -16.01 -10.36
CA SER A 416 -8.71 -16.86 -10.94
C SER A 416 -9.36 -18.05 -11.62
N LYS A 417 -9.12 -18.22 -12.92
CA LYS A 417 -9.78 -19.24 -13.73
C LYS A 417 -8.81 -20.30 -14.24
N ASN A 418 -9.32 -21.50 -14.50
CA ASN A 418 -8.55 -22.63 -15.05
C ASN A 418 -7.32 -22.96 -14.17
N CYS A 419 -7.51 -23.04 -12.86
CA CYS A 419 -6.41 -23.31 -11.93
C CYS A 419 -6.42 -24.77 -11.47
N LYS A 420 -5.25 -25.40 -11.52
CA LYS A 420 -4.97 -26.74 -10.99
C LYS A 420 -4.15 -26.59 -9.72
N LEU A 421 -4.62 -27.20 -8.64
CA LEU A 421 -4.05 -27.11 -7.30
C LEU A 421 -3.77 -28.52 -6.75
N PRO A 422 -2.81 -28.66 -5.82
CA PRO A 422 -2.57 -29.94 -5.16
C PRO A 422 -3.78 -30.33 -4.30
N GLU A 423 -3.82 -31.60 -3.89
CA GLU A 423 -4.83 -32.10 -2.95
C GLU A 423 -4.83 -31.29 -1.65
N ILE A 424 -5.92 -30.57 -1.40
CA ILE A 424 -6.11 -29.69 -0.24
C ILE A 424 -7.45 -30.04 0.42
N SER A 425 -7.45 -30.28 1.73
CA SER A 425 -8.70 -30.46 2.51
C SER A 425 -9.16 -29.13 3.10
N PHE A 426 -10.43 -28.78 2.92
CA PHE A 426 -10.98 -27.50 3.41
C PHE A 426 -11.38 -27.51 4.90
N LYS A 427 -11.22 -28.64 5.60
CA LYS A 427 -11.80 -28.86 6.94
C LYS A 427 -11.39 -27.84 7.99
N THR A 428 -10.15 -27.36 7.95
CA THR A 428 -9.57 -26.46 8.95
C THR A 428 -8.96 -25.21 8.32
N LEU A 429 -9.34 -24.89 7.08
CA LEU A 429 -8.74 -23.78 6.34
C LEU A 429 -9.50 -22.49 6.57
N ASN A 430 -8.72 -21.41 6.70
CA ASN A 430 -9.20 -20.08 6.37
C ASN A 430 -9.27 -19.95 4.84
N LEU A 431 -10.48 -20.09 4.31
CA LEU A 431 -10.74 -20.22 2.88
C LEU A 431 -11.50 -18.99 2.37
N LEU A 432 -11.11 -18.50 1.21
CA LEU A 432 -11.89 -17.55 0.41
C LEU A 432 -11.72 -17.91 -1.06
N ILE A 433 -12.79 -18.33 -1.72
CA ILE A 433 -12.85 -18.54 -3.17
C ILE A 433 -13.96 -17.66 -3.71
N GLU A 434 -13.60 -16.74 -4.60
CA GLU A 434 -14.51 -15.75 -5.18
C GLU A 434 -14.33 -15.70 -6.70
N GLU A 435 -15.42 -15.93 -7.44
CA GLU A 435 -15.47 -15.74 -8.90
C GLU A 435 -14.36 -16.46 -9.66
N SER A 436 -14.03 -17.67 -9.21
CA SER A 436 -12.87 -18.41 -9.68
C SER A 436 -13.32 -19.72 -10.33
N PRO A 437 -13.72 -19.69 -11.61
CA PRO A 437 -14.27 -20.86 -12.27
C PRO A 437 -13.18 -21.85 -12.68
N HIS A 438 -13.56 -23.13 -12.78
CA HIS A 438 -12.68 -24.20 -13.26
C HIS A 438 -11.46 -24.42 -12.35
N LEU A 439 -11.70 -24.52 -11.03
CA LEU A 439 -10.70 -24.96 -10.06
C LEU A 439 -10.68 -26.49 -9.97
N GLU A 440 -9.52 -27.08 -10.20
CA GLU A 440 -9.31 -28.52 -10.05
C GLU A 440 -8.33 -28.79 -8.91
N PHE A 441 -8.70 -29.68 -7.99
CA PHE A 441 -7.81 -30.18 -6.95
C PHE A 441 -7.38 -31.60 -7.32
N LEU A 442 -6.07 -31.83 -7.39
CA LEU A 442 -5.51 -33.04 -7.99
C LEU A 442 -4.70 -33.82 -6.96
N ASN A 443 -4.94 -35.13 -6.89
CA ASN A 443 -4.10 -36.05 -6.11
C ASN A 443 -2.77 -36.35 -6.86
N LYS A 444 -1.89 -37.13 -6.22
CA LYS A 444 -0.60 -37.53 -6.81
C LYS A 444 -0.73 -38.31 -8.14
N SER A 445 -1.87 -38.95 -8.39
CA SER A 445 -2.16 -39.66 -9.62
C SER A 445 -2.84 -38.78 -10.68
N ASN A 446 -2.84 -37.46 -10.48
CA ASN A 446 -3.46 -36.46 -11.35
C ASN A 446 -4.98 -36.66 -11.54
N GLN A 447 -5.64 -37.27 -10.55
CA GLN A 447 -7.09 -37.44 -10.54
C GLN A 447 -7.73 -36.28 -9.77
N ARG A 448 -8.87 -35.79 -10.27
CA ARG A 448 -9.68 -34.79 -9.60
C ARG A 448 -10.27 -35.35 -8.32
N ILE A 449 -10.20 -34.56 -7.26
CA ILE A 449 -10.74 -34.92 -5.94
C ILE A 449 -11.60 -33.78 -5.38
N SER A 450 -12.56 -34.13 -4.54
CA SER A 450 -13.31 -33.14 -3.77
C SER A 450 -12.46 -32.65 -2.58
N PRO A 451 -12.17 -31.35 -2.46
CA PRO A 451 -11.53 -30.78 -1.27
C PRO A 451 -12.44 -30.85 -0.01
N MET A 452 -13.74 -31.13 -0.21
CA MET A 452 -14.77 -31.22 0.83
C MET A 452 -15.34 -32.65 0.95
N LYS A 453 -14.56 -33.68 0.57
CA LYS A 453 -14.98 -35.09 0.68
C LYS A 453 -15.43 -35.48 2.10
N TYR A 454 -14.89 -34.83 3.14
CA TYR A 454 -15.28 -35.05 4.53
C TYR A 454 -16.73 -34.64 4.86
N GLU A 455 -17.34 -33.81 4.01
CA GLU A 455 -18.76 -33.40 4.06
C GLU A 455 -19.63 -34.23 3.10
N GLY A 456 -19.06 -35.27 2.47
CA GLY A 456 -19.77 -36.13 1.52
C GLY A 456 -20.01 -35.52 0.14
N LEU A 457 -19.38 -34.39 -0.19
CA LEU A 457 -19.54 -33.74 -1.49
C LEU A 457 -18.80 -34.47 -2.63
N SER A 458 -19.43 -34.55 -3.81
CA SER A 458 -18.78 -35.00 -5.04
C SER A 458 -17.77 -33.96 -5.58
N VAL A 459 -16.97 -34.35 -6.57
CA VAL A 459 -16.05 -33.43 -7.27
C VAL A 459 -16.85 -32.29 -7.89
N GLU A 460 -17.93 -32.63 -8.61
CA GLU A 460 -18.78 -31.67 -9.33
C GLU A 460 -19.48 -30.69 -8.37
N GLN A 461 -19.97 -31.18 -7.23
CA GLN A 461 -20.59 -30.32 -6.21
C GLN A 461 -19.57 -29.36 -5.59
N SER A 462 -18.34 -29.82 -5.38
CA SER A 462 -17.27 -28.97 -4.83
C SER A 462 -16.82 -27.92 -5.85
N GLU A 463 -16.68 -28.31 -7.12
CA GLU A 463 -16.40 -27.39 -8.23
C GLU A 463 -17.51 -26.34 -8.35
N GLN A 464 -18.79 -26.73 -8.25
CA GLN A 464 -19.91 -25.79 -8.24
C GLN A 464 -19.83 -24.78 -7.08
N LEU A 465 -19.50 -25.25 -5.87
CA LEU A 465 -19.32 -24.41 -4.69
C LEU A 465 -18.17 -23.40 -4.87
N CYS A 466 -17.04 -23.86 -5.41
CA CYS A 466 -15.88 -23.04 -5.73
C CYS A 466 -16.18 -21.99 -6.82
N ASN A 467 -17.08 -22.29 -7.76
CA ASN A 467 -17.52 -21.34 -8.79
C ASN A 467 -18.41 -20.22 -8.21
N LEU A 468 -18.97 -20.41 -7.00
CA LEU A 468 -19.75 -19.41 -6.29
C LEU A 468 -18.82 -18.53 -5.41
N LEU A 469 -19.35 -17.99 -4.31
CA LEU A 469 -18.54 -17.41 -3.24
C LEU A 469 -18.47 -18.44 -2.10
N LEU A 470 -17.30 -19.01 -1.88
CA LEU A 470 -17.03 -19.95 -0.80
C LEU A 470 -16.07 -19.29 0.19
N TYR A 471 -16.47 -19.19 1.45
CA TYR A 471 -15.59 -18.77 2.54
C TYR A 471 -15.74 -19.74 3.70
N LEU A 472 -14.65 -20.05 4.38
CA LEU A 472 -14.67 -20.88 5.59
C LEU A 472 -13.75 -20.26 6.67
N PRO A 473 -14.17 -20.30 7.95
CA PRO A 473 -15.45 -20.80 8.44
C PRO A 473 -16.64 -19.92 8.03
N SER A 474 -17.79 -20.55 7.74
CA SER A 474 -19.04 -19.89 7.36
C SER A 474 -20.13 -20.23 8.37
N GLU A 475 -21.03 -19.28 8.62
CA GLU A 475 -22.27 -19.51 9.38
C GLU A 475 -23.34 -20.21 8.52
N LEU A 476 -23.20 -20.15 7.19
CA LEU A 476 -24.07 -20.85 6.26
C LEU A 476 -23.69 -22.33 6.20
N SER A 477 -24.70 -23.18 6.20
CA SER A 477 -24.52 -24.58 5.85
C SER A 477 -24.11 -24.73 4.38
N ILE A 478 -23.40 -25.81 4.07
CA ILE A 478 -22.99 -26.15 2.70
C ILE A 478 -24.19 -26.19 1.74
N ASN A 479 -25.34 -26.66 2.21
CA ASN A 479 -26.57 -26.71 1.42
C ASN A 479 -27.10 -25.31 1.07
N GLU A 480 -27.02 -24.35 2.00
CA GLU A 480 -27.39 -22.95 1.76
C GLU A 480 -26.42 -22.25 0.80
N MET A 481 -25.15 -22.66 0.81
CA MET A 481 -24.14 -22.16 -0.13
C MET A 481 -24.34 -22.72 -1.54
N LEU A 482 -24.67 -24.01 -1.68
CA LEU A 482 -24.95 -24.65 -2.96
C LEU A 482 -26.27 -24.18 -3.58
N ASN A 483 -27.25 -23.88 -2.74
CA ASN A 483 -28.58 -23.45 -3.15
C ASN A 483 -28.81 -22.03 -2.61
N PRO A 484 -28.18 -20.99 -3.23
CA PRO A 484 -28.31 -19.63 -2.76
C PRO A 484 -29.79 -19.25 -2.66
N SER A 485 -30.22 -18.94 -1.44
CA SER A 485 -31.59 -18.57 -1.13
C SER A 485 -32.00 -17.29 -1.87
N ASN A 486 -33.32 -17.02 -1.94
CA ASN A 486 -33.82 -15.71 -2.40
C ASN A 486 -33.57 -14.60 -1.35
N HIS A 487 -32.58 -14.77 -0.46
CA HIS A 487 -32.22 -13.82 0.58
C HIS A 487 -30.86 -13.19 0.28
N PHE A 488 -30.78 -11.90 0.56
CA PHE A 488 -29.56 -11.15 0.70
C PHE A 488 -28.87 -11.60 1.98
N ILE A 489 -27.62 -11.97 1.83
CA ILE A 489 -26.71 -12.30 2.91
C ILE A 489 -25.57 -11.29 2.82
N PHE A 490 -25.36 -10.54 3.90
CA PHE A 490 -24.22 -9.64 3.97
C PHE A 490 -22.94 -10.48 3.98
N ARG A 491 -22.07 -10.25 3.00
CA ARG A 491 -20.81 -10.99 2.89
C ARG A 491 -19.82 -10.43 3.89
N ARG A 492 -19.13 -11.28 4.64
CA ARG A 492 -18.16 -10.82 5.64
C ARG A 492 -17.09 -9.94 4.99
N PHE A 493 -16.67 -8.92 5.71
CA PHE A 493 -15.55 -8.10 5.28
C PHE A 493 -14.28 -8.94 5.23
N TYR A 494 -13.44 -8.66 4.25
CA TYR A 494 -12.08 -9.15 4.19
C TYR A 494 -11.12 -7.99 3.92
N SER A 495 -9.88 -8.14 4.38
CA SER A 495 -8.78 -7.24 4.05
C SER A 495 -7.75 -7.98 3.21
N VAL A 496 -7.10 -7.25 2.30
CA VAL A 496 -5.94 -7.74 1.56
C VAL A 496 -4.68 -7.63 2.41
N SER A 497 -4.70 -6.80 3.45
CA SER A 497 -3.57 -6.60 4.37
C SER A 497 -3.39 -7.80 5.30
N LYS A 498 -2.13 -8.09 5.63
CA LYS A 498 -1.77 -9.03 6.71
C LYS A 498 -1.83 -8.37 8.09
N SER A 499 -1.79 -7.03 8.17
CA SER A 499 -1.69 -6.25 9.41
C SER A 499 -2.95 -6.27 10.27
N LEU A 500 -4.12 -6.30 9.64
CA LEU A 500 -5.40 -6.38 10.32
C LEU A 500 -6.23 -7.55 9.78
N LYS A 501 -6.87 -8.29 10.67
CA LYS A 501 -7.75 -9.42 10.33
C LYS A 501 -9.07 -9.31 11.07
N ILE A 502 -10.09 -10.01 10.56
CA ILE A 502 -11.36 -10.17 11.28
C ILE A 502 -11.40 -11.56 11.91
N VAL A 503 -11.58 -11.61 13.23
CA VAL A 503 -11.77 -12.83 14.01
C VAL A 503 -13.01 -12.63 14.87
N ASP A 504 -13.99 -13.52 14.75
CA ASP A 504 -15.26 -13.44 15.48
C ASP A 504 -15.93 -12.06 15.38
N ASN A 505 -16.00 -11.53 14.15
CA ASN A 505 -16.54 -10.21 13.82
C ASN A 505 -15.78 -9.02 14.43
N ARG A 506 -14.60 -9.23 15.01
CA ARG A 506 -13.74 -8.18 15.56
C ARG A 506 -12.52 -7.96 14.70
N VAL A 507 -12.15 -6.71 14.51
CA VAL A 507 -10.89 -6.36 13.86
C VAL A 507 -9.77 -6.53 14.87
N ILE A 508 -8.73 -7.27 14.51
CA ILE A 508 -7.56 -7.52 15.36
C ILE A 508 -6.27 -7.09 14.66
N LYS A 509 -5.37 -6.47 15.43
CA LYS A 509 -3.99 -6.20 15.00
C LYS A 509 -3.20 -7.50 15.00
N THR A 510 -2.46 -7.77 13.92
CA THR A 510 -1.55 -8.92 13.82
C THR A 510 -0.13 -8.50 14.19
N GLU A 511 0.78 -9.47 14.27
CA GLU A 511 2.22 -9.20 14.48
C GLU A 511 2.84 -8.38 13.33
N ASP A 512 2.23 -8.41 12.14
CA ASP A 512 2.65 -7.67 10.95
C ASP A 512 2.06 -6.25 10.90
N PHE A 513 1.50 -5.74 12.00
CA PHE A 513 0.89 -4.41 12.02
C PHE A 513 1.93 -3.32 11.75
N VAL A 514 1.76 -2.62 10.63
CA VAL A 514 2.48 -1.40 10.27
C VAL A 514 1.50 -0.22 10.38
N ASP A 515 1.97 1.01 10.48
CA ASP A 515 1.08 2.17 10.38
C ASP A 515 0.76 2.43 8.89
N ASP A 516 -0.48 2.14 8.48
CA ASP A 516 -1.01 2.35 7.13
C ASP A 516 -2.54 2.41 7.19
N ASN A 517 -3.20 2.71 6.06
CA ASN A 517 -4.65 2.71 5.93
C ASN A 517 -5.14 1.35 5.42
N TYR A 518 -5.76 0.58 6.32
CA TYR A 518 -6.19 -0.78 6.05
C TYR A 518 -7.65 -0.85 5.64
N GLN A 519 -7.88 -1.13 4.37
CA GLN A 519 -9.22 -1.27 3.82
C GLN A 519 -9.78 -2.68 4.01
N PHE A 520 -11.06 -2.71 4.34
CA PHE A 520 -11.91 -3.89 4.43
C PHE A 520 -13.05 -3.78 3.43
N TYR A 521 -13.33 -4.86 2.72
CA TYR A 521 -14.28 -4.89 1.62
C TYR A 521 -15.28 -6.04 1.76
N SER A 522 -16.53 -5.77 1.40
CA SER A 522 -17.60 -6.75 1.26
C SER A 522 -18.24 -6.56 -0.11
N GLN A 523 -17.84 -7.41 -1.06
CA GLN A 523 -18.33 -7.33 -2.44
C GLN A 523 -19.80 -7.72 -2.55
N LYS A 524 -20.44 -7.33 -3.67
CA LYS A 524 -21.86 -7.62 -3.96
C LYS A 524 -22.78 -7.21 -2.82
N PHE A 525 -22.42 -6.12 -2.13
CA PHE A 525 -23.30 -5.47 -1.18
C PHE A 525 -24.60 -5.07 -1.88
N TYR A 526 -24.51 -4.57 -3.12
CA TYR A 526 -25.65 -4.47 -4.03
C TYR A 526 -25.25 -4.74 -5.48
N VAL A 527 -26.07 -5.51 -6.20
CA VAL A 527 -25.97 -5.70 -7.66
C VAL A 527 -27.37 -5.51 -8.23
N LYS A 528 -27.50 -4.70 -9.28
CA LYS A 528 -28.81 -4.37 -9.91
C LYS A 528 -29.65 -5.60 -10.26
N ASN A 529 -29.02 -6.69 -10.68
CA ASN A 529 -29.71 -7.94 -11.03
C ASN A 529 -30.29 -8.69 -9.81
N ASN A 530 -29.81 -8.40 -8.60
CA ASN A 530 -30.22 -9.03 -7.34
C ASN A 530 -31.10 -8.09 -6.47
N LYS A 531 -31.79 -7.12 -7.09
CA LYS A 531 -32.62 -6.15 -6.37
C LYS A 531 -33.83 -6.75 -5.65
N ASN A 532 -34.28 -7.94 -6.04
CA ASN A 532 -35.50 -8.57 -5.53
C ASN A 532 -35.25 -9.56 -4.36
N LEU A 533 -34.03 -9.61 -3.83
CA LEU A 533 -33.71 -10.46 -2.69
C LEU A 533 -34.50 -10.01 -1.45
N LYS A 534 -34.74 -10.93 -0.51
CA LYS A 534 -35.28 -10.66 0.82
C LYS A 534 -34.16 -10.57 1.85
N MET A 535 -34.39 -10.02 3.03
CA MET A 535 -33.43 -10.08 4.14
C MET A 535 -34.17 -10.27 5.45
N LYS A 536 -33.46 -10.81 6.44
CA LYS A 536 -33.93 -10.91 7.81
C LYS A 536 -33.40 -9.72 8.60
N VAL A 537 -34.26 -9.06 9.37
CA VAL A 537 -33.91 -7.90 10.19
C VAL A 537 -34.61 -8.00 11.54
N TYR A 538 -33.93 -7.63 12.62
CA TYR A 538 -34.55 -7.49 13.93
C TYR A 538 -35.23 -6.13 14.07
N ASP A 539 -36.38 -6.08 14.73
CA ASP A 539 -36.98 -4.83 15.17
C ASP A 539 -36.44 -4.38 16.54
N SER A 540 -36.93 -3.24 17.05
CA SER A 540 -36.57 -2.70 18.37
C SER A 540 -37.00 -3.56 19.56
N LYS A 541 -37.77 -4.64 19.34
CA LYS A 541 -38.14 -5.65 20.36
C LYS A 541 -37.36 -6.95 20.21
N ASN A 542 -36.36 -6.99 19.32
CA ASN A 542 -35.59 -8.18 18.95
C ASN A 542 -36.44 -9.29 18.31
N GLU A 543 -37.58 -8.95 17.70
CA GLU A 543 -38.34 -9.89 16.87
C GLU A 543 -37.76 -9.91 15.45
N LEU A 544 -37.63 -11.10 14.87
CA LEU A 544 -37.04 -11.29 13.55
C LEU A 544 -38.10 -11.19 12.45
N HIS A 545 -37.91 -10.25 11.53
CA HIS A 545 -38.80 -9.99 10.39
C HIS A 545 -38.10 -10.32 9.07
N GLU A 546 -38.86 -10.86 8.11
CA GLU A 546 -38.40 -11.04 6.72
C GLU A 546 -38.99 -9.93 5.86
N ILE A 547 -38.12 -9.08 5.27
CA ILE A 547 -38.51 -7.94 4.44
C ILE A 547 -37.79 -7.98 3.09
N PRO A 548 -38.26 -7.29 2.03
CA PRO A 548 -37.46 -7.05 0.84
C PRO A 548 -36.14 -6.41 1.23
N ALA A 549 -35.04 -6.95 0.73
CA ALA A 549 -33.73 -6.33 0.79
C ALA A 549 -33.76 -5.14 -0.19
N SER A 550 -34.49 -4.10 0.19
CA SER A 550 -34.55 -2.79 -0.48
C SER A 550 -33.57 -1.79 0.16
N ILE A 551 -33.07 -2.14 1.34
CA ILE A 551 -32.02 -1.43 2.06
C ILE A 551 -30.93 -2.46 2.38
N ARG A 552 -29.68 -2.13 2.12
CA ARG A 552 -28.50 -2.90 2.55
C ARG A 552 -27.87 -2.15 3.72
N TYR A 553 -27.48 -2.82 4.80
CA TYR A 553 -27.01 -2.10 5.99
C TYR A 553 -26.05 -2.95 6.84
N PHE A 554 -25.09 -2.29 7.49
CA PHE A 554 -24.20 -2.86 8.51
C PHE A 554 -23.78 -1.78 9.51
N GLU A 555 -23.28 -2.22 10.66
CA GLU A 555 -22.75 -1.35 11.72
C GLU A 555 -21.36 -1.76 12.18
N LEU A 556 -20.58 -0.77 12.60
CA LEU A 556 -19.33 -0.91 13.32
C LEU A 556 -19.51 -0.31 14.72
N THR A 557 -19.21 -1.10 15.75
CA THR A 557 -19.00 -0.58 17.10
C THR A 557 -17.54 -0.20 17.23
N VAL A 558 -17.25 1.08 17.47
CA VAL A 558 -15.91 1.60 17.70
C VAL A 558 -15.79 2.01 19.17
N SER A 559 -14.84 1.42 19.88
CA SER A 559 -14.58 1.73 21.30
C SER A 559 -13.14 2.17 21.47
N GLY A 560 -12.92 3.24 22.23
CA GLY A 560 -11.62 3.87 22.40
C GLY A 560 -11.21 4.71 21.19
N TYR A 561 -9.90 4.85 21.00
CA TYR A 561 -9.33 5.67 19.94
C TYR A 561 -9.25 4.89 18.61
N ASN A 562 -9.98 5.36 17.60
CA ASN A 562 -10.16 4.74 16.30
C ASN A 562 -10.23 5.81 15.20
N VAL A 563 -9.35 5.70 14.21
CA VAL A 563 -9.34 6.54 13.01
C VAL A 563 -9.81 5.68 11.85
N ILE A 564 -11.05 5.89 11.43
CA ILE A 564 -11.71 5.06 10.42
C ILE A 564 -12.50 5.89 9.41
N SER A 565 -12.77 5.28 8.25
CA SER A 565 -13.88 5.70 7.38
C SER A 565 -14.78 4.51 7.10
N ILE A 566 -16.10 4.72 7.04
CA ILE A 566 -17.09 3.69 6.68
C ILE A 566 -17.85 4.13 5.42
N GLY A 567 -18.15 3.22 4.50
CA GLY A 567 -18.65 3.64 3.19
C GLY A 567 -19.01 2.53 2.21
N ILE A 568 -19.22 2.96 0.96
CA ILE A 568 -19.46 2.09 -0.19
C ILE A 568 -18.60 2.51 -1.39
N MET A 569 -18.37 1.58 -2.31
CA MET A 569 -17.58 1.77 -3.54
C MET A 569 -18.28 1.19 -4.76
N GLY A 570 -18.14 1.85 -5.90
CA GLY A 570 -18.63 1.38 -7.20
C GLY A 570 -17.66 0.38 -7.83
N VAL A 571 -18.14 -0.82 -8.13
CA VAL A 571 -17.34 -1.85 -8.82
C VAL A 571 -17.05 -1.40 -10.25
N GLY A 572 -15.78 -1.51 -10.66
CA GLY A 572 -15.31 -1.08 -11.99
C GLY A 572 -15.02 0.43 -12.12
N ILE A 573 -15.21 1.21 -11.05
CA ILE A 573 -14.84 2.63 -10.99
C ILE A 573 -13.75 2.85 -9.94
N TYR A 574 -13.94 2.30 -8.74
CA TYR A 574 -12.95 2.41 -7.68
C TYR A 574 -11.71 1.55 -7.99
N PRO A 575 -10.48 2.09 -7.89
CA PRO A 575 -9.27 1.37 -8.30
C PRO A 575 -8.87 0.23 -7.35
N PHE A 576 -9.54 0.05 -6.20
CA PHE A 576 -9.22 -0.96 -5.18
C PHE A 576 -7.73 -0.99 -4.81
N GLU A 577 -7.09 0.19 -4.84
CA GLU A 577 -5.71 0.38 -4.45
C GLU A 577 -5.62 0.51 -2.93
N GLY A 578 -4.83 -0.37 -2.31
CA GLY A 578 -4.60 -0.38 -0.85
C GLY A 578 -3.98 0.93 -0.38
N SER A 579 -4.25 1.33 0.88
CA SER A 579 -3.75 2.53 1.59
C SER A 579 -4.58 3.83 1.53
N ARG A 580 -5.86 3.80 1.11
CA ARG A 580 -6.68 5.04 1.02
C ARG A 580 -7.98 4.97 1.85
N HIS A 581 -8.44 6.11 2.36
CA HIS A 581 -9.76 6.17 2.99
C HIS A 581 -10.88 6.21 1.95
N LEU A 582 -12.04 5.66 2.32
CA LEU A 582 -13.22 5.69 1.46
C LEU A 582 -13.70 7.12 1.27
N GLY A 583 -13.99 7.49 0.02
CA GLY A 583 -14.40 8.84 -0.35
C GLY A 583 -13.28 9.73 -0.89
N TRP A 584 -12.00 9.36 -0.72
CA TRP A 584 -10.88 10.14 -1.26
C TRP A 584 -10.73 10.02 -2.78
N ASP A 585 -11.13 8.88 -3.35
CA ASP A 585 -10.97 8.61 -4.77
C ASP A 585 -12.31 8.45 -5.46
N GLN A 586 -12.29 8.64 -6.79
CA GLN A 586 -13.45 8.46 -7.64
C GLN A 586 -14.07 7.07 -7.47
N GLY A 587 -15.41 7.00 -7.49
CA GLY A 587 -16.13 5.75 -7.29
C GLY A 587 -16.19 5.28 -5.83
N SER A 588 -15.88 6.14 -4.85
CA SER A 588 -16.05 5.84 -3.42
C SER A 588 -16.69 7.00 -2.65
N ILE A 589 -17.38 6.66 -1.57
CA ILE A 589 -17.95 7.61 -0.62
C ILE A 589 -17.78 7.05 0.79
N GLY A 590 -17.37 7.90 1.74
CA GLY A 590 -17.11 7.48 3.11
C GLY A 590 -17.37 8.58 4.14
N PHE A 591 -17.81 8.16 5.32
CA PHE A 591 -17.98 8.99 6.51
C PHE A 591 -16.80 8.76 7.46
N HIS A 592 -16.10 9.84 7.83
CA HIS A 592 -14.81 9.79 8.51
C HIS A 592 -14.92 10.14 10.00
N SER A 593 -14.22 9.37 10.85
CA SER A 593 -14.34 9.46 12.30
C SER A 593 -13.58 10.64 12.93
N ASP A 594 -12.49 11.07 12.30
CA ASP A 594 -11.59 12.11 12.79
C ASP A 594 -12.17 13.53 12.69
N CYS A 595 -12.88 13.79 11.60
CA CYS A 595 -13.46 15.09 11.29
C CYS A 595 -14.99 15.11 11.36
N GLY A 596 -15.66 13.96 11.21
CA GLY A 596 -17.11 13.93 11.03
C GLY A 596 -17.56 14.38 9.65
N ASP A 597 -16.65 14.55 8.69
CA ASP A 597 -16.99 14.94 7.33
C ASP A 597 -17.34 13.72 6.46
N LEU A 598 -18.12 14.00 5.42
CA LEU A 598 -18.37 13.10 4.32
C LEU A 598 -17.40 13.39 3.19
N PHE A 599 -16.68 12.37 2.76
CA PHE A 599 -15.86 12.41 1.55
C PHE A 599 -16.59 11.66 0.45
N ASN A 600 -16.80 12.31 -0.70
CA ASN A 600 -17.50 11.76 -1.84
C ASN A 600 -16.71 12.04 -3.12
N GLU A 601 -16.10 10.99 -3.70
CA GLU A 601 -15.31 11.06 -4.93
C GLU A 601 -14.27 12.22 -4.91
N GLY A 602 -13.50 12.32 -3.83
CA GLY A 602 -12.44 13.32 -3.63
C GLY A 602 -12.90 14.66 -3.07
N LYS A 603 -14.19 14.83 -2.80
CA LYS A 603 -14.75 16.08 -2.24
C LYS A 603 -15.18 15.89 -0.79
N ALA A 604 -14.64 16.70 0.10
CA ALA A 604 -15.05 16.77 1.50
C ALA A 604 -16.24 17.72 1.68
N SER A 605 -17.16 17.38 2.60
CA SER A 605 -18.27 18.24 3.01
C SER A 605 -18.65 17.96 4.46
N GLU A 606 -19.06 19.01 5.17
CA GLU A 606 -19.62 18.90 6.52
C GLU A 606 -20.83 17.95 6.50
N TYR A 607 -20.88 17.02 7.44
CA TYR A 607 -21.90 15.97 7.44
C TYR A 607 -22.38 15.59 8.84
N GLY A 608 -21.45 15.27 9.73
CA GLY A 608 -21.73 14.88 11.11
C GLY A 608 -20.69 15.40 12.08
N ILE A 609 -20.50 14.65 13.17
CA ILE A 609 -19.53 14.98 14.22
C ILE A 609 -18.42 13.93 14.26
N PRO A 610 -17.21 14.29 14.71
CA PRO A 610 -16.17 13.31 15.01
C PRO A 610 -16.64 12.27 16.03
N PHE A 611 -16.10 11.05 15.94
CA PHE A 611 -16.44 9.94 16.83
C PHE A 611 -15.26 8.99 17.03
N GLY A 612 -15.20 8.31 18.18
CA GLY A 612 -14.16 7.30 18.45
C GLY A 612 -12.76 7.90 18.61
N LEU A 613 -12.63 9.12 19.16
CA LEU A 613 -11.34 9.81 19.32
C LEU A 613 -10.84 9.86 20.76
N ASN A 614 -11.57 9.26 21.70
CA ASN A 614 -11.24 9.24 23.12
C ASN A 614 -11.19 7.80 23.64
N GLU A 615 -10.26 7.51 24.56
CA GLU A 615 -10.02 6.14 25.09
C GLU A 615 -11.26 5.54 25.80
N ASP A 616 -12.18 6.37 26.30
CA ASP A 616 -13.33 5.95 27.10
C ASP A 616 -14.68 6.02 26.34
N GLU A 617 -14.68 6.37 25.06
CA GLU A 617 -15.90 6.50 24.24
C GLU A 617 -16.24 5.21 23.49
N VAL A 618 -17.54 4.96 23.32
CA VAL A 618 -18.08 3.91 22.46
C VAL A 618 -19.12 4.53 21.55
N HIS A 619 -18.95 4.35 20.25
CA HIS A 619 -19.90 4.78 19.23
C HIS A 619 -20.27 3.63 18.32
N ILE A 620 -21.50 3.66 17.81
CA ILE A 620 -21.99 2.72 16.79
C ILE A 620 -22.23 3.49 15.51
N VAL A 621 -21.39 3.28 14.50
CA VAL A 621 -21.51 3.92 13.19
C VAL A 621 -22.02 2.91 12.16
N GLY A 622 -23.01 3.29 11.35
CA GLY A 622 -23.58 2.41 10.34
C GLY A 622 -23.58 3.01 8.94
N CYS A 623 -23.64 2.13 7.95
CA CYS A 623 -23.67 2.50 6.54
C CYS A 623 -24.78 1.72 5.84
N GLY A 624 -25.68 2.46 5.19
CA GLY A 624 -26.85 1.96 4.50
C GLY A 624 -26.91 2.34 3.03
N PHE A 625 -27.44 1.45 2.20
CA PHE A 625 -27.74 1.72 0.80
C PHE A 625 -29.18 1.37 0.47
N ASP A 626 -29.96 2.38 0.12
CA ASP A 626 -31.32 2.27 -0.42
C ASP A 626 -31.24 1.93 -1.92
N THR A 627 -31.64 0.71 -2.26
CA THR A 627 -31.57 0.17 -3.62
C THR A 627 -32.65 0.73 -4.55
N ILE A 628 -33.73 1.30 -3.99
CA ILE A 628 -34.84 1.85 -4.75
C ILE A 628 -34.46 3.25 -5.23
N ASN A 629 -34.00 4.09 -4.31
CA ASN A 629 -33.63 5.48 -4.60
C ASN A 629 -32.19 5.64 -5.07
N SER A 630 -31.40 4.55 -5.05
CA SER A 630 -29.95 4.57 -5.32
C SER A 630 -29.22 5.58 -4.43
N GLN A 631 -29.48 5.48 -3.12
CA GLN A 631 -28.98 6.43 -2.12
C GLN A 631 -28.18 5.72 -1.03
N VAL A 632 -27.02 6.26 -0.70
CA VAL A 632 -26.28 5.90 0.51
C VAL A 632 -26.68 6.80 1.66
N PHE A 633 -26.70 6.28 2.88
CA PHE A 633 -26.86 7.05 4.10
C PHE A 633 -26.00 6.45 5.21
N PHE A 634 -25.67 7.27 6.21
CA PHE A 634 -24.94 6.83 7.37
C PHE A 634 -25.75 7.03 8.65
N THR A 635 -25.36 6.33 9.70
CA THR A 635 -25.92 6.46 11.04
C THR A 635 -24.80 6.61 12.06
N LEU A 636 -25.06 7.36 13.13
CA LEU A 636 -24.20 7.39 14.31
C LEU A 636 -25.10 7.28 15.55
N ASP A 637 -24.83 6.29 16.40
CA ASP A 637 -25.57 5.99 17.62
C ASP A 637 -27.09 5.91 17.39
N GLY A 638 -27.46 5.18 16.32
CA GLY A 638 -28.85 4.97 15.92
C GLY A 638 -29.51 6.17 15.23
N LYS A 639 -28.81 7.30 15.05
CA LYS A 639 -29.33 8.48 14.34
C LYS A 639 -28.89 8.49 12.88
N LYS A 640 -29.85 8.51 11.96
CA LYS A 640 -29.60 8.62 10.50
C LYS A 640 -29.21 10.05 10.09
N TYR A 641 -28.21 10.14 9.23
CA TYR A 641 -27.78 11.36 8.55
C TYR A 641 -28.37 11.50 7.12
N PRO A 642 -28.24 12.68 6.47
CA PRO A 642 -28.78 12.90 5.13
C PRO A 642 -28.32 11.88 4.10
N SER A 643 -29.21 11.44 3.22
CA SER A 643 -28.89 10.50 2.14
C SER A 643 -28.17 11.20 0.99
N ILE A 644 -27.25 10.51 0.32
CA ILE A 644 -26.52 10.99 -0.86
C ILE A 644 -26.85 10.09 -2.05
N ASN A 645 -27.17 10.69 -3.20
CA ASN A 645 -27.43 9.95 -4.43
C ASN A 645 -26.14 9.36 -5.01
N VAL A 646 -26.19 8.10 -5.41
CA VAL A 646 -25.08 7.37 -6.00
C VAL A 646 -25.56 6.67 -7.28
N ARG A 647 -24.76 6.70 -8.35
CA ARG A 647 -25.16 6.17 -9.67
C ARG A 647 -24.61 4.78 -9.99
N TRP A 648 -24.02 4.11 -9.00
CA TRP A 648 -23.35 2.83 -9.21
C TRP A 648 -24.37 1.67 -9.23
N THR A 649 -24.22 0.76 -10.20
CA THR A 649 -25.12 -0.38 -10.39
C THR A 649 -24.63 -1.67 -9.73
N ASP A 650 -23.36 -1.67 -9.32
CA ASP A 650 -22.69 -2.71 -8.58
C ASP A 650 -21.86 -2.04 -7.48
N ILE A 651 -22.08 -2.46 -6.24
CA ILE A 651 -21.61 -1.79 -5.03
C ILE A 651 -20.97 -2.80 -4.10
N THR A 652 -19.80 -2.41 -3.61
CA THR A 652 -19.07 -3.03 -2.50
C THR A 652 -19.25 -2.18 -1.26
N ALA A 653 -19.51 -2.79 -0.10
CA ALA A 653 -19.42 -2.10 1.19
C ALA A 653 -17.97 -2.12 1.67
N GLY A 654 -17.57 -1.13 2.47
CA GLY A 654 -16.24 -1.15 3.08
C GLY A 654 -16.07 -0.23 4.27
N PHE A 655 -14.91 -0.38 4.90
CA PHE A 655 -14.38 0.59 5.83
C PHE A 655 -12.84 0.58 5.78
N THR A 656 -12.21 1.71 6.09
CA THR A 656 -10.75 1.84 6.20
C THR A 656 -10.39 2.11 7.65
N VAL A 657 -9.31 1.50 8.15
CA VAL A 657 -8.78 1.69 9.50
C VAL A 657 -7.32 2.16 9.43
N THR A 658 -7.01 3.30 10.04
CA THR A 658 -5.63 3.78 10.22
C THR A 658 -5.11 3.42 11.60
N ASP A 659 -5.90 3.71 12.63
CA ASP A 659 -5.62 3.28 14.00
C ASP A 659 -6.91 2.77 14.63
N MET A 660 -6.75 1.87 15.59
CA MET A 660 -7.86 1.29 16.32
C MET A 660 -7.44 0.80 17.70
N ASP A 661 -8.38 0.91 18.63
CA ASP A 661 -8.40 0.18 19.88
C ASP A 661 -9.30 -1.04 19.78
N TRP A 662 -10.55 -0.80 19.41
CA TRP A 662 -11.55 -1.84 19.37
C TRP A 662 -12.61 -1.55 18.31
N ILE A 663 -12.77 -2.48 17.38
CA ILE A 663 -13.78 -2.43 16.32
C ILE A 663 -14.47 -3.78 16.25
N GLU A 664 -15.80 -3.78 16.39
CA GLU A 664 -16.66 -4.96 16.23
C GLU A 664 -17.69 -4.71 15.13
N ILE A 665 -17.98 -5.72 14.32
CA ILE A 665 -18.80 -5.61 13.11
C ILE A 665 -20.13 -6.34 13.32
N ASN A 666 -21.24 -5.63 13.09
CA ASN A 666 -22.56 -6.22 13.00
C ASN A 666 -23.00 -6.28 11.52
N TYR A 667 -23.10 -7.50 11.00
CA TYR A 667 -23.58 -7.84 9.66
C TYR A 667 -25.11 -8.05 9.60
N GLY A 668 -25.81 -7.89 10.74
CA GLY A 668 -27.23 -8.17 10.92
C GLY A 668 -27.51 -9.48 11.67
N GLN A 669 -26.48 -10.18 12.15
CA GLN A 669 -26.62 -11.33 13.02
C GLN A 669 -27.18 -10.95 14.41
N ASN A 670 -26.95 -9.70 14.83
CA ASN A 670 -27.51 -9.09 16.03
C ASN A 670 -28.39 -7.89 15.67
N PRO A 671 -29.33 -7.47 16.55
CA PRO A 671 -30.08 -6.24 16.37
C PRO A 671 -29.16 -5.03 16.13
N PHE A 672 -29.55 -4.18 15.18
CA PHE A 672 -28.85 -2.92 14.90
C PHE A 672 -29.23 -1.84 15.92
N SER A 673 -28.31 -0.90 16.16
CA SER A 673 -28.58 0.31 16.95
C SER A 673 -29.58 1.21 16.21
N PHE A 674 -29.47 1.32 14.89
CA PHE A 674 -30.48 1.94 14.05
C PHE A 674 -31.68 1.00 13.83
N ASP A 675 -32.91 1.49 14.10
CA ASP A 675 -34.15 0.72 13.85
C ASP A 675 -34.43 0.65 12.33
N LEU A 676 -33.72 -0.27 11.68
CA LEU A 676 -33.77 -0.49 10.25
C LEU A 676 -35.16 -0.99 9.80
N TYR A 677 -35.83 -1.78 10.64
CA TYR A 677 -37.17 -2.28 10.35
C TYR A 677 -38.20 -1.13 10.32
N GLN A 678 -38.18 -0.27 11.33
CA GLN A 678 -39.07 0.89 11.39
C GLN A 678 -38.80 1.85 10.22
N TYR A 679 -37.53 2.07 9.88
CA TYR A 679 -37.16 2.87 8.71
C TYR A 679 -37.71 2.27 7.40
N TYR A 680 -37.61 0.95 7.21
CA TYR A 680 -38.22 0.26 6.07
C TYR A 680 -39.74 0.45 6.02
N VAL A 681 -40.45 0.23 7.14
CA VAL A 681 -41.92 0.36 7.21
C VAL A 681 -42.38 1.79 6.92
N GLN A 682 -41.65 2.80 7.39
CA GLN A 682 -41.97 4.20 7.11
C GLN A 682 -41.80 4.53 5.63
N ASN A 683 -40.69 4.09 5.01
CA ASN A 683 -40.45 4.34 3.58
C ASN A 683 -41.39 3.57 2.66
N GLN A 684 -41.93 2.42 3.10
CA GLN A 684 -43.02 1.73 2.39
C GLN A 684 -44.29 2.60 2.33
N ARG A 685 -44.62 3.31 3.41
CA ARG A 685 -45.84 4.15 3.48
C ARG A 685 -45.77 5.39 2.59
N PHE A 686 -44.58 5.96 2.37
CA PHE A 686 -44.41 7.09 1.44
C PHE A 686 -44.45 6.69 -0.04
N CYS A 687 -44.25 5.40 -0.37
CA CYS A 687 -44.43 4.86 -1.72
C CYS A 687 -45.89 4.48 -2.04
N ILE A 688 -46.81 4.59 -1.07
CA ILE A 688 -48.26 4.36 -1.25
C ILE A 688 -48.98 5.71 -1.10
N ILE A 689 -48.67 6.66 -1.97
CA ILE A 689 -49.59 7.75 -2.31
C ILE A 689 -49.57 7.83 -3.84
N VAL A 690 -50.75 7.57 -4.41
CA VAL A 690 -51.07 7.40 -5.84
C VAL A 690 -50.54 8.52 -6.72
#